data_AF-A0A369KZB7-F1
#
_entry.id   AF-A0A369KZB7-F1
#
_cell.length_a   1.000
_cell.length_b   1.000
_cell.length_c   1.000
_cell.angle_alpha   90.00
_cell.angle_beta   90.00
_cell.angle_gamma   90.00
#
_symmetry.space_group_name_H-M   'P 1'
#
loop_
_entity.id
_entity.type
_entity.pdbx_description
1 polymer ?
#
loop_
_entity_poly.entity_id
_entity_poly.type
_entity_poly.pdbx_seq_one_letter_code
_entity_poly.pdbx_strand_id
1 'polypeptide(L)'
;MLRGLILLLSIYLFVFINDSKLNFSTAAYAVNLDNHSFPQRVYRATPSKPDKVFKYGFKRNASGSTSLAQHIQADPGQQSVFISTTSSYKYAVELGRKFAATWWDVDEFYVYEVIPQSNFINVSNVFYSTYNHHHDHRKSLIENYSTIFTIENEFAAMNYIPPETIVLATRYVLSGNEYISDDGSYINNITRTDSRFPVIEPKIYNDSFPLGTVQSAYFEFYGANPNFACFNDSLPIMSGQVYIDDKVSKDQLYHVKKRDISGNANKLICPSKNLMQKKSFYMNMPDDFLEKNKNEFKFSTFNLPNICLTPNKGYIGKYFYVSIAACSEKQIWSFTEFGQIITQVNDGQYNQYYCLKSPRVDSLDRYIRLEICDISVKEQKWIIEKFENKYYLKNYFNQALLLGSNNFVFMSNEPISAIFLDKNKNSLSFTNATQVLNSTTEAFIQFSMDLLYTEDFYVMYPTSAGNVFQDFPRNLLMYKHYYNAHNNALFSSFGNKTIGPQVCYMSALLFNGGSSWDWVKNDYCSTQGEMRSEYKWILHYNTSLNEFNISDFAGNLLKFNDITASANRYFAYTANTFWKDSNAYLRGFIFNDYAKIYAFSFTSFGNYDQNKQIKILQAFDAIKEYYYRYQITKWATRTDYYD
;
A
#
# COMPACT_ATOMS: atom_id res chain seq x y z
N MET A 1 12.05 60.38 15.46
CA MET A 1 13.11 59.39 15.14
C MET A 1 12.84 58.01 15.74
N LEU A 2 12.42 57.89 17.00
CA LEU A 2 12.21 56.58 17.66
C LEU A 2 11.13 55.68 17.00
N ARG A 3 10.08 56.26 16.41
CA ARG A 3 9.03 55.49 15.68
C ARG A 3 9.48 54.95 14.32
N GLY A 4 10.45 55.60 13.68
CA GLY A 4 11.01 55.11 12.40
C GLY A 4 11.96 53.93 12.59
N LEU A 5 12.67 53.90 13.73
CA LEU A 5 13.57 52.80 14.07
C LEU A 5 12.81 51.50 14.39
N ILE A 6 11.63 51.62 15.04
CA ILE A 6 10.78 50.45 15.38
C ILE A 6 10.15 49.85 14.12
N LEU A 7 9.80 50.65 13.11
CA LEU A 7 9.25 50.15 11.85
C LEU A 7 10.32 49.44 10.99
N LEU A 8 11.55 49.95 10.99
CA LEU A 8 12.68 49.31 10.30
C LEU A 8 13.13 48.02 10.98
N LEU A 9 13.10 47.95 12.32
CA LEU A 9 13.39 46.72 13.08
C LEU A 9 12.30 45.65 12.89
N SER A 10 11.04 46.04 12.73
CA SER A 10 9.94 45.08 12.47
C SER A 10 9.95 44.57 11.03
N ILE A 11 10.38 45.38 10.05
CA ILE A 11 10.61 44.93 8.67
C ILE A 11 11.86 44.03 8.58
N TYR A 12 12.94 44.34 9.30
CA TYR A 12 14.12 43.46 9.35
C TYR A 12 13.83 42.13 10.07
N LEU A 13 13.01 42.13 11.13
CA LEU A 13 12.56 40.87 11.75
C LEU A 13 11.63 40.08 10.84
N PHE A 14 10.79 40.71 10.02
CA PHE A 14 9.91 39.99 9.08
C PHE A 14 10.65 39.43 7.86
N VAL A 15 11.74 40.07 7.42
CA VAL A 15 12.55 39.59 6.29
C VAL A 15 13.50 38.46 6.73
N PHE A 16 13.93 38.40 8.00
CA PHE A 16 14.76 37.30 8.51
C PHE A 16 14.01 36.08 9.05
N ILE A 17 12.67 36.10 9.10
CA ILE A 17 11.85 34.93 9.48
C ILE A 17 11.45 34.08 8.25
N ASN A 18 11.70 34.55 7.02
CA ASN A 18 11.27 33.88 5.79
C ASN A 18 12.38 33.14 5.00
N ASP A 19 13.57 32.97 5.58
CA ASP A 19 14.69 32.25 4.92
C ASP A 19 15.12 30.97 5.66
N SER A 20 14.27 30.45 6.55
CA SER A 20 14.29 29.02 6.85
C SER A 20 13.68 28.29 5.66
N LYS A 21 14.53 27.98 4.67
CA LYS A 21 14.33 26.80 3.83
C LYS A 21 13.85 25.69 4.75
N LEU A 22 12.59 25.33 4.62
CA LEU A 22 12.01 24.08 5.12
C LEU A 22 12.72 22.95 4.37
N ASN A 23 13.97 22.73 4.74
CA ASN A 23 14.57 21.42 4.74
C ASN A 23 13.68 20.62 5.70
N PHE A 24 12.68 19.94 5.15
CA PHE A 24 12.15 18.75 5.76
C PHE A 24 13.30 17.74 5.81
N SER A 25 14.18 17.94 6.79
CA SER A 25 15.00 16.89 7.34
C SER A 25 14.02 15.82 7.81
N THR A 26 14.15 14.64 7.24
CA THR A 26 13.53 13.37 7.62
C THR A 26 13.95 12.91 9.03
N ALA A 27 14.32 13.82 9.93
CA ALA A 27 14.72 13.56 11.32
C ALA A 27 13.62 12.98 12.22
N ALA A 28 12.44 12.65 11.69
CA ALA A 28 11.49 11.79 12.38
C ALA A 28 11.82 10.27 12.26
N TYR A 29 12.89 9.90 11.56
CA TYR A 29 13.43 8.52 11.52
C TYR A 29 14.81 8.36 12.16
N ALA A 30 15.33 9.39 12.83
CA ALA A 30 16.40 9.18 13.80
C ALA A 30 15.78 8.69 15.12
N VAL A 31 15.33 7.44 15.14
CA VAL A 31 15.23 6.70 16.40
C VAL A 31 16.62 6.78 17.01
N ASN A 32 16.72 7.35 18.21
CA ASN A 32 17.94 7.27 19.03
C ASN A 32 18.45 5.82 18.98
N LEU A 33 19.58 5.62 18.30
CA LEU A 33 20.27 4.34 18.12
C LEU A 33 21.00 3.91 19.40
N ASP A 34 20.53 4.34 20.57
CA ASP A 34 21.05 3.93 21.87
C ASP A 34 20.22 2.76 22.42
N ASN A 35 20.18 1.68 21.65
CA ASN A 35 20.13 0.30 22.15
C ASN A 35 20.18 -0.66 20.95
N HIS A 36 21.37 -1.21 20.69
CA HIS A 36 21.63 -2.28 19.73
C HIS A 36 20.93 -3.60 20.11
N SER A 37 19.60 -3.67 20.09
CA SER A 37 18.89 -4.94 20.13
C SER A 37 18.52 -5.34 18.71
N PHE A 38 19.36 -6.13 18.06
CA PHE A 38 18.99 -6.87 16.84
C PHE A 38 17.91 -7.92 17.19
N PRO A 39 17.09 -8.37 16.23
CA PRO A 39 15.94 -9.20 16.55
C PRO A 39 16.37 -10.55 17.11
N GLN A 40 15.64 -11.03 18.12
CA GLN A 40 15.84 -12.36 18.69
C GLN A 40 15.50 -13.48 17.68
N ARG A 41 14.67 -13.16 16.68
CA ARG A 41 14.12 -14.06 15.66
C ARG A 41 13.97 -13.38 14.31
N VAL A 42 14.21 -14.13 13.25
CA VAL A 42 13.93 -13.75 11.86
C VAL A 42 13.16 -14.86 11.17
N TYR A 43 12.46 -14.52 10.09
CA TYR A 43 11.46 -15.38 9.48
C TYR A 43 11.71 -15.55 7.98
N ARG A 44 11.48 -16.78 7.49
CA ARG A 44 11.56 -17.11 6.06
C ARG A 44 10.39 -17.99 5.63
N ALA A 45 9.69 -17.59 4.59
CA ALA A 45 8.65 -18.40 3.95
C ALA A 45 9.24 -19.27 2.84
N THR A 46 8.79 -20.52 2.72
CA THR A 46 9.18 -21.45 1.65
C THR A 46 8.18 -22.60 1.54
N PRO A 47 8.02 -23.24 0.35
CA PRO A 47 7.25 -24.47 0.22
C PRO A 47 8.05 -25.71 0.67
N SER A 48 9.34 -25.57 0.96
CA SER A 48 10.17 -26.67 1.49
C SER A 48 9.60 -27.19 2.81
N LYS A 49 9.49 -28.52 2.93
CA LYS A 49 8.92 -29.17 4.11
C LYS A 49 9.87 -29.18 5.31
N PRO A 50 9.35 -29.15 6.56
CA PRO A 50 10.15 -29.11 7.79
C PRO A 50 11.13 -30.26 7.97
N ASP A 51 10.78 -31.47 7.56
CA ASP A 51 11.67 -32.65 7.61
C ASP A 51 13.01 -32.42 6.90
N LYS A 52 12.99 -31.75 5.74
CA LYS A 52 14.19 -31.40 4.98
C LYS A 52 14.90 -30.18 5.58
N VAL A 53 14.16 -29.13 5.90
CA VAL A 53 14.74 -27.86 6.39
C VAL A 53 15.37 -28.03 7.76
N PHE A 54 14.73 -28.75 8.67
CA PHE A 54 15.27 -29.04 10.00
C PHE A 54 16.46 -30.00 9.97
N LYS A 55 16.64 -30.76 8.89
CA LYS A 55 17.80 -31.64 8.72
C LYS A 55 18.99 -30.94 8.08
N TYR A 56 18.75 -30.03 7.13
CA TYR A 56 19.80 -29.51 6.26
C TYR A 56 19.99 -28.00 6.30
N GLY A 57 19.08 -27.26 6.93
CA GLY A 57 19.06 -25.82 6.92
C GLY A 57 18.78 -25.22 5.53
N PHE A 58 19.11 -23.94 5.36
CA PHE A 58 19.04 -23.24 4.08
C PHE A 58 20.44 -22.97 3.54
N LYS A 59 20.75 -23.37 2.29
CA LYS A 59 22.09 -23.24 1.69
C LYS A 59 22.05 -22.46 0.37
N ARG A 60 23.06 -21.62 0.17
CA ARG A 60 23.42 -20.97 -1.09
C ARG A 60 24.80 -21.44 -1.54
N ASN A 61 25.10 -21.26 -2.82
CA ASN A 61 26.43 -21.53 -3.35
C ASN A 61 27.40 -20.43 -2.87
N ALA A 62 28.47 -20.83 -2.19
CA ALA A 62 29.50 -19.92 -1.69
C ALA A 62 30.29 -19.20 -2.80
N SER A 63 30.18 -19.66 -4.06
CA SER A 63 30.77 -18.97 -5.22
C SER A 63 29.90 -17.84 -5.79
N GLY A 64 28.77 -17.52 -5.15
CA GLY A 64 27.90 -16.40 -5.54
C GLY A 64 28.53 -15.04 -5.26
N SER A 65 27.89 -13.99 -5.76
CA SER A 65 28.25 -12.60 -5.48
C SER A 65 27.98 -12.23 -4.02
N THR A 66 28.93 -11.56 -3.39
CA THR A 66 28.81 -10.95 -2.05
C THR A 66 28.32 -9.50 -2.09
N SER A 67 27.95 -8.99 -3.28
CA SER A 67 27.39 -7.64 -3.42
C SER A 67 25.96 -7.60 -2.88
N LEU A 68 25.74 -6.90 -1.77
CA LEU A 68 24.42 -6.77 -1.16
C LEU A 68 23.47 -5.95 -2.06
N ALA A 69 23.98 -4.93 -2.75
CA ALA A 69 23.25 -4.20 -3.77
C ALA A 69 22.70 -5.13 -4.86
N GLN A 70 23.53 -6.05 -5.36
CA GLN A 70 23.10 -7.00 -6.39
C GLN A 70 22.05 -7.99 -5.87
N HIS A 71 22.21 -8.44 -4.63
CA HIS A 71 21.25 -9.32 -3.95
C HIS A 71 19.85 -8.72 -3.90
N ILE A 72 19.77 -7.46 -3.46
CA ILE A 72 18.51 -6.74 -3.34
C ILE A 72 17.91 -6.38 -4.71
N GLN A 73 18.76 -6.09 -5.71
CA GLN A 73 18.32 -5.56 -7.01
C GLN A 73 17.85 -6.61 -8.01
N ALA A 74 18.50 -7.78 -8.08
CA ALA A 74 18.37 -8.62 -9.27
C ALA A 74 18.69 -10.10 -9.05
N ASP A 75 18.75 -10.58 -7.81
CA ASP A 75 19.10 -11.98 -7.55
C ASP A 75 17.86 -12.88 -7.56
N PRO A 76 17.62 -13.68 -8.62
CA PRO A 76 16.64 -14.76 -8.60
C PRO A 76 17.22 -15.95 -7.80
N GLY A 77 17.84 -15.70 -6.64
CA GLY A 77 18.47 -16.69 -5.77
C GLY A 77 19.69 -17.46 -6.31
N GLN A 78 20.19 -17.20 -7.51
CA GLN A 78 21.31 -17.96 -8.08
C GLN A 78 22.62 -17.16 -8.18
N GLN A 79 22.53 -15.85 -8.05
CA GLN A 79 23.64 -14.94 -8.33
C GLN A 79 24.33 -14.46 -7.07
N SER A 80 23.63 -14.42 -5.93
CA SER A 80 24.22 -13.98 -4.66
C SER A 80 24.39 -15.11 -3.65
N VAL A 81 25.30 -14.89 -2.69
CA VAL A 81 25.50 -15.80 -1.55
C VAL A 81 24.41 -15.70 -0.48
N PHE A 82 23.52 -14.71 -0.58
CA PHE A 82 22.64 -14.34 0.52
C PHE A 82 21.32 -15.14 0.50
N ILE A 83 20.83 -15.42 1.70
CA ILE A 83 19.53 -16.03 1.98
C ILE A 83 18.67 -14.99 2.68
N SER A 84 17.60 -14.57 2.02
CA SER A 84 16.72 -13.53 2.55
C SER A 84 15.88 -14.02 3.74
N THR A 85 15.84 -13.21 4.80
CA THR A 85 14.95 -13.39 5.95
C THR A 85 14.45 -12.02 6.42
N THR A 86 13.31 -11.96 7.10
CA THR A 86 12.75 -10.69 7.61
C THR A 86 12.60 -10.77 9.12
N SER A 87 12.72 -9.65 9.83
CA SER A 87 12.33 -9.61 11.25
C SER A 87 10.81 -9.61 11.47
N SER A 88 10.00 -9.48 10.41
CA SER A 88 8.53 -9.41 10.51
C SER A 88 7.86 -10.73 10.15
N TYR A 89 7.31 -11.43 11.16
CA TYR A 89 6.54 -12.65 10.96
C TYR A 89 5.37 -12.44 9.99
N LYS A 90 4.60 -11.36 10.19
CA LYS A 90 3.46 -11.01 9.35
C LYS A 90 3.88 -10.81 7.89
N TYR A 91 5.01 -10.13 7.66
CA TYR A 91 5.54 -9.93 6.31
C TYR A 91 5.91 -11.28 5.66
N ALA A 92 6.57 -12.18 6.39
CA ALA A 92 6.90 -13.51 5.90
C ALA A 92 5.64 -14.32 5.53
N VAL A 93 4.58 -14.25 6.34
CA VAL A 93 3.28 -14.90 6.05
C VAL A 93 2.67 -14.34 4.78
N GLU A 94 2.53 -13.02 4.67
CA GLU A 94 1.90 -12.38 3.51
C GLU A 94 2.66 -12.68 2.20
N LEU A 95 3.99 -12.64 2.23
CA LEU A 95 4.81 -13.05 1.09
C LEU A 95 4.63 -14.53 0.78
N GLY A 96 4.66 -15.40 1.79
CA GLY A 96 4.41 -16.82 1.62
C GLY A 96 3.07 -17.09 0.93
N ARG A 97 1.99 -16.39 1.33
CA ARG A 97 0.67 -16.50 0.68
C ARG A 97 0.69 -16.06 -0.77
N LYS A 98 1.28 -14.89 -1.04
CA LYS A 98 1.42 -14.37 -2.40
C LYS A 98 2.17 -15.37 -3.28
N PHE A 99 3.29 -15.90 -2.79
CA PHE A 99 4.14 -16.80 -3.55
C PHE A 99 3.51 -18.18 -3.71
N ALA A 100 2.83 -18.70 -2.69
CA ALA A 100 2.10 -19.96 -2.76
C ALA A 100 1.00 -19.93 -3.83
N ALA A 101 0.19 -18.86 -3.85
CA ALA A 101 -0.91 -18.68 -4.81
C ALA A 101 -0.44 -18.43 -6.25
N THR A 102 0.75 -17.86 -6.43
CA THR A 102 1.20 -17.36 -7.75
C THR A 102 2.37 -18.13 -8.33
N TRP A 103 3.46 -18.26 -7.57
CA TRP A 103 4.78 -18.65 -8.09
C TRP A 103 5.18 -20.08 -7.75
N TRP A 104 4.94 -20.49 -6.51
CA TRP A 104 5.15 -21.86 -6.07
C TRP A 104 4.03 -22.76 -6.56
N ASP A 105 2.79 -22.24 -6.64
CA ASP A 105 1.60 -22.97 -7.08
C ASP A 105 1.42 -24.26 -6.25
N VAL A 106 1.41 -24.09 -4.93
CA VAL A 106 1.40 -25.18 -3.94
C VAL A 106 0.19 -25.07 -3.02
N ASP A 107 -0.38 -26.19 -2.61
CA ASP A 107 -1.50 -26.19 -1.66
C ASP A 107 -1.07 -25.92 -0.21
N GLU A 108 0.24 -25.93 0.07
CA GLU A 108 0.79 -25.63 1.39
C GLU A 108 2.15 -24.92 1.32
N PHE A 109 2.42 -24.05 2.28
CA PHE A 109 3.76 -23.48 2.51
C PHE A 109 4.05 -23.36 4.00
N TYR A 110 5.31 -23.04 4.34
CA TYR A 110 5.78 -22.94 5.71
C TYR A 110 6.47 -21.60 5.96
N VAL A 111 6.26 -21.05 7.16
CA VAL A 111 7.05 -19.94 7.68
C VAL A 111 7.96 -20.46 8.78
N TYR A 112 9.27 -20.34 8.57
CA TYR A 112 10.29 -20.78 9.51
C TYR A 112 10.73 -19.64 10.40
N GLU A 113 10.85 -19.92 11.69
CA GLU A 113 11.45 -19.06 12.70
C GLU A 113 12.92 -19.44 12.92
N VAL A 114 13.81 -18.46 12.80
CA VAL A 114 15.26 -18.65 12.81
C VAL A 114 15.89 -17.72 13.85
N ILE A 115 16.85 -18.23 14.64
CA ILE A 115 17.70 -17.42 15.50
C ILE A 115 18.86 -16.89 14.66
N PRO A 116 18.95 -15.58 14.37
CA PRO A 116 20.04 -15.05 13.55
C PRO A 116 21.40 -15.29 14.21
N GLN A 117 22.43 -15.56 13.40
CA GLN A 117 23.81 -15.77 13.84
C GLN A 117 24.75 -14.74 13.21
N SER A 118 26.03 -14.75 13.58
CA SER A 118 27.03 -13.76 13.14
C SER A 118 27.23 -13.64 11.63
N ASN A 119 26.61 -14.51 10.81
CA ASN A 119 26.58 -14.41 9.36
C ASN A 119 25.34 -13.68 8.80
N PHE A 120 24.44 -13.16 9.64
CA PHE A 120 23.28 -12.37 9.22
C PHE A 120 23.63 -10.89 9.16
N ILE A 121 23.34 -10.23 8.05
CA ILE A 121 23.63 -8.81 7.83
C ILE A 121 22.32 -8.03 7.86
N ASN A 122 22.27 -6.96 8.65
CA ASN A 122 21.14 -6.03 8.65
C ASN A 122 21.25 -5.12 7.42
N VAL A 123 20.38 -5.34 6.43
CA VAL A 123 20.41 -4.64 5.14
C VAL A 123 20.15 -3.15 5.31
N SER A 124 19.21 -2.78 6.18
CA SER A 124 18.88 -1.39 6.49
C SER A 124 20.06 -0.65 7.11
N ASN A 125 20.77 -1.28 8.06
CA ASN A 125 21.96 -0.66 8.68
C ASN A 125 23.06 -0.42 7.66
N VAL A 126 23.34 -1.39 6.79
CA VAL A 126 24.34 -1.25 5.72
C VAL A 126 23.94 -0.13 4.75
N PHE A 127 22.66 -0.02 4.41
CA PHE A 127 22.14 1.06 3.59
C PHE A 127 22.36 2.44 4.25
N TYR A 128 21.91 2.63 5.50
CA TYR A 128 22.03 3.91 6.19
C TYR A 128 23.48 4.30 6.47
N SER A 129 24.33 3.34 6.84
CA SER A 129 25.77 3.55 6.97
C SER A 129 26.34 4.04 5.64
N THR A 130 26.03 3.38 4.53
CA THR A 130 26.50 3.78 3.20
C THR A 130 25.99 5.16 2.77
N TYR A 131 24.71 5.46 3.04
CA TYR A 131 24.09 6.76 2.77
C TYR A 131 24.77 7.90 3.55
N ASN A 132 25.12 7.67 4.81
CA ASN A 132 25.75 8.67 5.67
C ASN A 132 27.24 8.93 5.31
N HIS A 133 27.91 8.01 4.63
CA HIS A 133 29.34 8.10 4.29
C HIS A 133 29.63 8.64 2.86
N HIS A 134 28.61 9.00 2.05
CA HIS A 134 28.79 9.45 0.65
C HIS A 134 28.42 10.93 0.40
N HIS A 135 29.11 11.57 -0.56
CA HIS A 135 28.89 12.96 -0.99
C HIS A 135 27.66 13.15 -1.92
N ASP A 136 27.15 14.39 -1.99
CA ASP A 136 25.82 14.81 -2.45
C ASP A 136 25.25 14.12 -3.71
N HIS A 137 26.03 13.92 -4.77
CA HIS A 137 25.51 13.31 -6.01
C HIS A 137 25.25 11.78 -5.89
N ARG A 138 26.01 11.06 -5.07
CA ARG A 138 25.72 9.64 -4.79
C ARG A 138 24.63 9.49 -3.75
N LYS A 139 24.51 10.47 -2.86
CA LYS A 139 23.51 10.49 -1.79
C LYS A 139 22.09 10.54 -2.36
N SER A 140 21.81 11.40 -3.33
CA SER A 140 20.49 11.49 -3.99
C SER A 140 20.12 10.21 -4.75
N LEU A 141 21.09 9.58 -5.42
CA LEU A 141 20.87 8.28 -6.07
C LEU A 141 20.52 7.20 -5.03
N ILE A 142 21.27 7.09 -3.93
CA ILE A 142 21.04 6.10 -2.88
C ILE A 142 19.71 6.38 -2.15
N GLU A 143 19.36 7.65 -1.91
CA GLU A 143 18.11 8.09 -1.26
C GLU A 143 16.86 7.58 -1.98
N ASN A 144 16.87 7.66 -3.32
CA ASN A 144 15.79 7.17 -4.17
C ASN A 144 15.55 5.66 -4.03
N TYR A 145 16.53 4.92 -3.49
CA TYR A 145 16.44 3.47 -3.27
C TYR A 145 16.28 3.08 -1.79
N SER A 146 16.15 4.06 -0.89
CA SER A 146 15.97 3.82 0.54
C SER A 146 14.86 2.82 0.85
N THR A 147 13.75 2.92 0.12
CA THR A 147 12.63 2.00 0.28
C THR A 147 13.01 0.57 -0.08
N ILE A 148 13.72 0.32 -1.18
CA ILE A 148 14.07 -1.03 -1.63
C ILE A 148 14.94 -1.76 -0.59
N PHE A 149 15.89 -1.06 0.02
CA PHE A 149 16.81 -1.66 1.00
C PHE A 149 16.24 -1.80 2.41
N THR A 150 15.24 -0.99 2.77
CA THR A 150 14.76 -0.91 4.16
C THR A 150 13.40 -1.57 4.36
N ILE A 151 12.62 -1.76 3.29
CA ILE A 151 11.22 -2.17 3.40
C ILE A 151 11.01 -3.56 4.00
N GLU A 152 11.90 -4.49 3.67
CA GLU A 152 11.74 -5.90 4.06
C GLU A 152 12.16 -6.14 5.52
N ASN A 153 12.74 -5.13 6.19
CA ASN A 153 13.52 -5.30 7.42
C ASN A 153 14.41 -6.56 7.30
N GLU A 154 15.14 -6.64 6.18
CA GLU A 154 15.83 -7.84 5.78
C GLU A 154 17.08 -8.06 6.64
N PHE A 155 17.21 -9.30 7.11
CA PHE A 155 18.42 -9.84 7.69
C PHE A 155 18.95 -10.92 6.74
N ALA A 156 19.88 -10.55 5.89
CA ALA A 156 20.41 -11.41 4.85
C ALA A 156 21.46 -12.36 5.43
N ALA A 157 21.19 -13.66 5.47
CA ALA A 157 22.16 -14.66 5.93
C ALA A 157 23.15 -15.00 4.82
N MET A 158 24.45 -14.88 5.09
CA MET A 158 25.47 -15.22 4.11
C MET A 158 25.70 -16.75 4.08
N ASN A 159 25.63 -17.33 2.88
CA ASN A 159 25.88 -18.74 2.53
C ASN A 159 24.93 -19.79 3.12
N TYR A 160 24.71 -19.77 4.44
CA TYR A 160 24.11 -20.89 5.14
C TYR A 160 23.32 -20.46 6.38
N ILE A 161 22.09 -20.95 6.51
CA ILE A 161 21.34 -20.93 7.76
C ILE A 161 21.36 -22.36 8.32
N PRO A 162 22.07 -22.60 9.42
CA PRO A 162 22.21 -23.94 9.97
C PRO A 162 20.91 -24.45 10.61
N PRO A 163 20.55 -25.74 10.46
CA PRO A 163 19.31 -26.31 10.96
C PRO A 163 19.12 -26.12 12.47
N GLU A 164 20.20 -26.16 13.25
CA GLU A 164 20.22 -25.90 14.70
C GLU A 164 19.71 -24.50 15.08
N THR A 165 19.73 -23.53 14.17
CA THR A 165 19.18 -22.18 14.40
C THR A 165 17.71 -22.05 14.02
N ILE A 166 17.13 -23.06 13.36
CA ILE A 166 15.75 -23.05 12.90
C ILE A 166 14.88 -23.71 13.99
N VAL A 167 14.05 -22.91 14.64
CA VAL A 167 13.37 -23.27 15.89
C VAL A 167 12.01 -23.93 15.61
N LEU A 168 11.26 -23.35 14.70
CA LEU A 168 9.86 -23.64 14.49
C LEU A 168 9.51 -23.48 13.00
N ALA A 169 8.54 -24.26 12.55
CA ALA A 169 7.86 -24.04 11.28
C ALA A 169 6.34 -23.99 11.50
N THR A 170 5.69 -22.96 10.97
CA THR A 170 4.23 -22.83 10.95
C THR A 170 3.73 -23.16 9.56
N ARG A 171 2.81 -24.13 9.45
CA ARG A 171 2.21 -24.55 8.18
C ARG A 171 0.99 -23.70 7.83
N TYR A 172 0.90 -23.34 6.55
CA TYR A 172 -0.22 -22.65 5.94
C TYR A 172 -0.76 -23.51 4.81
N VAL A 173 -2.08 -23.76 4.80
CA VAL A 173 -2.74 -24.63 3.83
C VAL A 173 -3.82 -23.85 3.09
N LEU A 174 -3.95 -24.12 1.79
CA LEU A 174 -5.00 -23.58 0.95
C LEU A 174 -6.36 -24.15 1.40
N SER A 175 -7.24 -23.28 1.87
CA SER A 175 -8.61 -23.59 2.26
C SER A 175 -9.55 -22.63 1.52
N GLY A 176 -10.26 -23.15 0.52
CA GLY A 176 -10.99 -22.32 -0.44
C GLY A 176 -10.02 -21.55 -1.35
N ASN A 177 -10.12 -20.22 -1.35
CA ASN A 177 -9.24 -19.32 -2.11
C ASN A 177 -8.15 -18.65 -1.26
N GLU A 178 -8.01 -19.03 0.01
CA GLU A 178 -7.08 -18.40 0.95
C GLU A 178 -6.18 -19.43 1.64
N TYR A 179 -4.96 -19.00 2.01
CA TYR A 179 -4.07 -19.80 2.83
C TYR A 179 -4.27 -19.45 4.31
N ILE A 180 -4.83 -20.39 5.06
CA ILE A 180 -5.12 -20.24 6.48
C ILE A 180 -4.04 -20.99 7.27
N SER A 181 -3.68 -20.48 8.45
CA SER A 181 -2.85 -21.25 9.38
C SER A 181 -3.64 -22.48 9.83
N ASP A 182 -3.03 -23.65 9.72
CA ASP A 182 -3.62 -24.89 10.22
C ASP A 182 -3.43 -24.90 11.74
N ASP A 183 -4.46 -24.45 12.48
CA ASP A 183 -4.47 -24.34 13.95
C ASP A 183 -4.21 -25.71 14.60
N GLY A 184 -2.93 -25.99 14.88
CA GLY A 184 -2.42 -27.29 15.34
C GLY A 184 -1.08 -27.71 14.75
N SER A 185 -0.57 -26.99 13.74
CA SER A 185 0.61 -27.38 12.94
C SER A 185 1.90 -26.60 13.26
N TYR A 186 2.14 -26.32 14.54
CA TYR A 186 3.45 -25.87 15.01
C TYR A 186 4.42 -27.06 15.01
N ILE A 187 5.33 -27.10 14.04
CA ILE A 187 6.29 -28.19 13.91
C ILE A 187 7.59 -27.72 14.56
N ASN A 188 7.83 -28.17 15.79
CA ASN A 188 9.08 -27.90 16.51
C ASN A 188 10.22 -28.71 15.89
N ASN A 189 11.40 -28.10 15.81
CA ASN A 189 12.59 -28.83 15.39
C ASN A 189 13.04 -29.81 16.49
N ILE A 190 13.09 -31.10 16.17
CA ILE A 190 13.43 -32.21 17.09
C ILE A 190 14.84 -32.05 17.68
N THR A 191 15.74 -31.31 17.02
CA THR A 191 17.09 -31.02 17.56
C THR A 191 17.09 -30.18 18.83
N ARG A 192 15.95 -29.61 19.29
CA ARG A 192 15.84 -28.84 20.54
C ARG A 192 15.09 -29.53 21.69
N THR A 193 14.56 -30.74 21.52
CA THR A 193 13.86 -31.43 22.64
C THR A 193 14.82 -31.94 23.73
N ASP A 194 16.14 -31.85 23.56
CA ASP A 194 17.13 -32.23 24.57
C ASP A 194 17.70 -30.98 25.27
N SER A 195 17.53 -30.89 26.59
CA SER A 195 17.98 -29.79 27.46
C SER A 195 19.50 -29.64 27.56
N ARG A 196 20.25 -30.43 26.78
CA ARG A 196 21.72 -30.48 26.74
C ARG A 196 22.34 -29.69 25.58
N PHE A 197 21.54 -29.09 24.69
CA PHE A 197 22.08 -28.21 23.64
C PHE A 197 22.34 -26.79 24.17
N PRO A 198 23.46 -26.15 23.79
CA PRO A 198 23.78 -24.80 24.23
C PRO A 198 22.68 -23.82 23.80
N VAL A 199 22.37 -22.86 24.68
CA VAL A 199 21.47 -21.74 24.35
C VAL A 199 22.12 -20.95 23.22
N ILE A 200 21.58 -21.07 22.01
CA ILE A 200 22.03 -20.29 20.86
C ILE A 200 21.57 -18.86 21.08
N GLU A 201 22.52 -17.97 21.37
CA GLU A 201 22.25 -16.54 21.45
C GLU A 201 22.16 -15.94 20.05
N PRO A 202 21.16 -15.10 19.77
CA PRO A 202 21.13 -14.37 18.52
C PRO A 202 22.32 -13.44 18.42
N LYS A 203 22.88 -13.36 17.21
CA LYS A 203 23.98 -12.47 16.83
C LYS A 203 23.76 -12.02 15.39
N ILE A 204 24.33 -10.88 15.03
CA ILE A 204 24.39 -10.42 13.62
C ILE A 204 25.83 -10.07 13.27
N TYR A 205 26.11 -9.96 11.98
CA TYR A 205 27.38 -9.50 11.45
C TYR A 205 27.61 -8.03 11.86
N ASN A 206 28.85 -7.69 12.24
CA ASN A 206 29.20 -6.33 12.69
C ASN A 206 28.94 -5.29 11.58
N ASP A 207 28.55 -4.07 11.96
CA ASP A 207 28.03 -2.99 11.08
C ASP A 207 28.99 -2.44 9.99
N SER A 208 30.08 -3.15 9.66
CA SER A 208 31.09 -2.78 8.65
C SER A 208 30.90 -3.47 7.29
N PHE A 209 29.78 -4.17 7.05
CA PHE A 209 29.55 -4.85 5.78
C PHE A 209 29.31 -3.81 4.65
N PRO A 210 30.02 -3.89 3.50
CA PRO A 210 29.84 -2.93 2.42
C PRO A 210 28.57 -3.23 1.60
N LEU A 211 27.87 -2.18 1.15
CA LEU A 211 26.72 -2.33 0.26
C LEU A 211 27.09 -2.99 -1.09
N GLY A 212 28.34 -2.82 -1.55
CA GLY A 212 28.81 -3.30 -2.84
C GLY A 212 28.57 -2.32 -3.98
N THR A 213 28.71 -2.78 -5.23
CA THR A 213 28.58 -1.93 -6.41
C THR A 213 27.11 -1.77 -6.82
N VAL A 214 26.60 -0.55 -6.72
CA VAL A 214 25.41 -0.11 -7.44
C VAL A 214 25.86 0.22 -8.86
N GLN A 215 25.80 -0.74 -9.79
CA GLN A 215 26.00 -0.42 -11.21
C GLN A 215 24.90 0.53 -11.69
N SER A 216 25.09 1.20 -12.83
CA SER A 216 24.13 2.08 -13.53
C SER A 216 22.86 1.32 -13.91
N ALA A 217 22.13 0.85 -12.92
CA ALA A 217 21.05 -0.09 -13.02
C ALA A 217 19.73 0.67 -13.01
N TYR A 218 18.86 0.30 -13.95
CA TYR A 218 17.46 0.64 -13.89
C TYR A 218 16.80 -0.34 -12.92
N PHE A 219 16.15 0.20 -11.89
CA PHE A 219 15.53 -0.56 -10.81
C PHE A 219 14.12 -0.96 -11.24
N GLU A 220 14.01 -2.10 -11.92
CA GLU A 220 12.71 -2.70 -12.23
C GLU A 220 12.25 -3.57 -11.06
N PHE A 221 12.05 -2.97 -9.87
CA PHE A 221 11.31 -3.71 -8.85
C PHE A 221 10.80 -2.85 -7.69
N TYR A 222 9.48 -2.88 -7.48
CA TYR A 222 8.81 -2.36 -6.27
C TYR A 222 8.33 -3.47 -5.32
N GLY A 223 8.37 -4.74 -5.74
CA GLY A 223 7.92 -5.91 -4.98
C GLY A 223 8.96 -6.49 -4.00
N ALA A 224 8.65 -7.66 -3.43
CA ALA A 224 9.52 -8.37 -2.47
C ALA A 224 10.67 -9.16 -3.12
N ASN A 225 11.87 -9.06 -2.57
CA ASN A 225 13.13 -9.55 -3.15
C ASN A 225 12.93 -10.98 -3.73
N PRO A 226 13.19 -11.21 -5.04
CA PRO A 226 12.98 -12.50 -5.69
C PRO A 226 13.69 -13.68 -4.99
N ASN A 227 14.74 -13.40 -4.21
CA ASN A 227 15.43 -14.38 -3.37
C ASN A 227 14.52 -14.98 -2.27
N PHE A 228 13.56 -14.23 -1.73
CA PHE A 228 12.53 -14.77 -0.83
C PHE A 228 11.66 -15.83 -1.51
N ALA A 229 11.43 -15.71 -2.82
CA ALA A 229 10.59 -16.65 -3.59
C ALA A 229 11.34 -17.90 -4.07
N CYS A 230 12.66 -17.92 -3.96
CA CYS A 230 13.48 -19.05 -4.39
C CYS A 230 13.58 -20.15 -3.33
N PHE A 231 13.39 -21.40 -3.74
CA PHE A 231 13.58 -22.56 -2.87
C PHE A 231 14.35 -23.68 -3.57
N ASN A 232 14.97 -24.57 -2.79
CA ASN A 232 15.68 -25.72 -3.32
C ASN A 232 14.84 -26.98 -3.11
N ASP A 233 14.35 -27.57 -4.19
CA ASP A 233 13.54 -28.80 -4.14
C ASP A 233 14.41 -30.05 -3.86
N SER A 234 15.67 -29.99 -4.30
CA SER A 234 16.69 -31.03 -4.16
C SER A 234 17.68 -30.71 -3.03
N LEU A 235 17.23 -30.69 -1.78
CA LEU A 235 18.12 -30.95 -0.65
C LEU A 235 18.44 -32.47 -0.66
N PRO A 236 19.71 -32.89 -0.57
CA PRO A 236 20.12 -34.25 -0.95
C PRO A 236 19.39 -35.32 -0.13
N ILE A 237 18.70 -36.22 -0.84
CA ILE A 237 18.48 -37.58 -0.37
C ILE A 237 19.85 -38.24 -0.53
N MET A 238 20.60 -38.43 0.57
CA MET A 238 21.76 -39.30 0.50
C MET A 238 21.27 -40.67 0.04
N SER A 239 21.88 -41.16 -1.04
CA SER A 239 21.69 -42.48 -1.61
C SER A 239 21.62 -43.55 -0.53
N GLY A 240 20.41 -44.03 -0.27
CA GLY A 240 20.09 -45.19 0.53
C GLY A 240 18.73 -45.65 0.06
N GLN A 241 18.69 -46.81 -0.60
CA GLN A 241 17.49 -47.42 -1.16
C GLN A 241 16.33 -47.37 -0.16
N VAL A 242 15.28 -46.61 -0.49
CA VAL A 242 13.96 -46.81 0.09
C VAL A 242 13.10 -47.35 -1.05
N TYR A 243 12.80 -48.65 -0.99
CA TYR A 243 11.70 -49.24 -1.74
C TYR A 243 10.44 -48.48 -1.32
N ILE A 244 9.88 -47.68 -2.24
CA ILE A 244 8.52 -47.18 -2.08
C ILE A 244 7.62 -48.32 -2.52
N ASP A 245 6.91 -48.88 -1.55
CA ASP A 245 5.83 -49.85 -1.73
C ASP A 245 4.76 -49.27 -2.68
N ASP A 246 4.34 -50.08 -3.64
CA ASP A 246 3.75 -49.73 -4.94
C ASP A 246 2.26 -49.30 -4.86
N LYS A 247 1.86 -48.56 -3.83
CA LYS A 247 0.45 -48.25 -3.54
C LYS A 247 0.11 -46.78 -3.25
N VAL A 248 0.89 -45.83 -3.76
CA VAL A 248 0.43 -44.43 -3.87
C VAL A 248 0.09 -44.14 -5.33
N SER A 249 -1.19 -43.89 -5.57
CA SER A 249 -1.81 -43.70 -6.89
C SER A 249 -1.05 -42.72 -7.77
N LYS A 250 -0.78 -43.14 -9.01
CA LYS A 250 -0.18 -42.37 -10.11
C LYS A 250 -0.92 -41.07 -10.49
N ASP A 251 -2.06 -40.76 -9.86
CA ASP A 251 -2.88 -39.60 -10.18
C ASP A 251 -2.50 -38.32 -9.40
N GLN A 252 -1.62 -38.38 -8.39
CA GLN A 252 -1.16 -37.18 -7.66
C GLN A 252 0.07 -36.48 -8.28
N LEU A 253 0.58 -36.93 -9.42
CA LEU A 253 1.80 -36.42 -10.07
C LEU A 253 1.55 -35.65 -11.38
N TYR A 254 0.30 -35.33 -11.72
CA TYR A 254 -0.06 -34.79 -13.03
C TYR A 254 -0.12 -33.26 -13.18
N HIS A 255 0.18 -32.46 -12.14
CA HIS A 255 0.19 -30.99 -12.28
C HIS A 255 1.59 -30.33 -12.31
N VAL A 256 2.69 -31.09 -12.17
CA VAL A 256 4.05 -30.56 -12.30
C VAL A 256 4.72 -31.06 -13.59
N LYS A 257 4.17 -30.74 -14.76
CA LYS A 257 4.86 -30.98 -16.05
C LYS A 257 4.61 -29.85 -17.06
N LYS A 258 5.50 -28.87 -17.05
CA LYS A 258 6.29 -28.42 -18.21
C LYS A 258 7.21 -27.26 -17.79
N ARG A 259 8.43 -27.60 -17.36
CA ARG A 259 9.63 -26.74 -17.46
C ARG A 259 10.87 -27.62 -17.32
N ASP A 260 11.50 -27.89 -18.47
CA ASP A 260 12.81 -28.50 -18.69
C ASP A 260 13.40 -29.33 -17.55
N ILE A 261 13.05 -30.61 -17.58
CA ILE A 261 13.76 -31.69 -16.89
C ILE A 261 14.97 -32.04 -17.77
N SER A 262 16.06 -31.29 -17.63
CA SER A 262 17.40 -31.71 -18.05
C SER A 262 18.29 -31.73 -16.81
N GLY A 263 18.90 -32.88 -16.56
CA GLY A 263 19.37 -33.30 -15.24
C GLY A 263 20.59 -32.57 -14.69
N ASN A 264 20.40 -31.89 -13.57
CA ASN A 264 21.44 -31.59 -12.60
C ASN A 264 20.80 -31.63 -11.20
N ALA A 265 21.34 -32.48 -10.31
CA ALA A 265 20.99 -32.52 -8.91
C ALA A 265 21.44 -31.19 -8.26
N ASN A 266 20.58 -30.53 -7.48
CA ASN A 266 20.68 -29.13 -6.99
C ASN A 266 20.00 -28.06 -7.89
N LYS A 267 18.75 -28.30 -8.33
CA LYS A 267 17.99 -27.28 -9.06
C LYS A 267 17.22 -26.39 -8.10
N LEU A 268 17.76 -25.21 -7.82
CA LEU A 268 17.04 -24.12 -7.17
C LEU A 268 15.87 -23.68 -8.08
N ILE A 269 14.64 -23.75 -7.56
CA ILE A 269 13.42 -23.33 -8.25
C ILE A 269 13.17 -21.87 -7.88
N CYS A 270 13.19 -21.02 -8.90
CA CYS A 270 13.03 -19.58 -8.77
C CYS A 270 12.05 -19.05 -9.82
N PRO A 271 11.43 -17.89 -9.57
CA PRO A 271 10.64 -17.20 -10.58
C PRO A 271 11.48 -16.94 -11.85
N SER A 272 10.93 -17.22 -13.02
CA SER A 272 11.53 -16.68 -14.26
C SER A 272 11.16 -15.19 -14.36
N LYS A 273 12.07 -14.35 -14.88
CA LYS A 273 11.79 -12.91 -15.07
C LYS A 273 10.47 -12.65 -15.81
N ASN A 274 10.08 -13.54 -16.74
CA ASN A 274 8.86 -13.44 -17.53
C ASN A 274 7.56 -13.88 -16.79
N LEU A 275 7.66 -14.56 -15.65
CA LEU A 275 6.50 -14.97 -14.84
C LEU A 275 6.03 -13.86 -13.89
N MET A 276 6.92 -12.91 -13.56
CA MET A 276 6.57 -11.71 -12.77
C MET A 276 5.48 -10.88 -13.46
N GLN A 277 5.28 -11.07 -14.77
CA GLN A 277 4.31 -10.37 -15.61
C GLN A 277 3.02 -11.18 -15.91
N LYS A 278 2.70 -12.29 -15.23
CA LYS A 278 1.56 -13.13 -15.69
C LYS A 278 0.43 -13.49 -14.73
N LYS A 279 0.53 -13.32 -13.41
CA LYS A 279 -0.55 -13.76 -12.48
C LYS A 279 -1.15 -12.67 -11.56
N SER A 280 -0.63 -11.44 -11.51
CA SER A 280 -1.18 -10.33 -10.71
C SER A 280 -2.04 -9.31 -11.49
N PHE A 281 -2.46 -9.61 -12.72
CA PHE A 281 -2.95 -8.59 -13.67
C PHE A 281 -4.40 -8.14 -13.51
N TYR A 282 -5.09 -8.52 -12.43
CA TYR A 282 -6.50 -8.17 -12.28
C TYR A 282 -6.67 -7.09 -11.22
N MET A 283 -6.64 -5.84 -11.66
CA MET A 283 -7.21 -4.73 -10.91
C MET A 283 -8.73 -4.83 -10.99
N ASN A 284 -9.40 -5.09 -9.87
CA ASN A 284 -10.86 -5.05 -9.83
C ASN A 284 -11.35 -3.66 -10.23
N MET A 285 -12.33 -3.60 -11.13
CA MET A 285 -12.95 -2.33 -11.50
C MET A 285 -13.84 -1.85 -10.35
N PRO A 286 -14.12 -0.54 -10.22
CA PRO A 286 -14.89 -0.04 -9.10
C PRO A 286 -16.30 -0.68 -8.98
N ASP A 287 -16.92 -1.10 -10.09
CA ASP A 287 -18.25 -1.74 -10.08
C ASP A 287 -18.24 -3.09 -9.32
N ASP A 288 -17.11 -3.78 -9.30
CA ASP A 288 -16.96 -5.08 -8.66
C ASP A 288 -17.11 -5.03 -7.12
N PHE A 289 -16.88 -3.87 -6.50
CA PHE A 289 -16.77 -3.73 -5.04
C PHE A 289 -18.09 -3.96 -4.31
N LEU A 290 -19.21 -3.49 -4.88
CA LEU A 290 -20.54 -3.79 -4.36
C LEU A 290 -21.20 -4.96 -5.09
N GLU A 291 -20.79 -5.32 -6.30
CA GLU A 291 -21.44 -6.40 -7.05
C GLU A 291 -21.02 -7.80 -6.58
N LYS A 292 -19.72 -8.01 -6.33
CA LYS A 292 -19.19 -9.33 -5.95
C LYS A 292 -19.48 -9.69 -4.49
N ASN A 293 -19.40 -8.72 -3.57
CA ASN A 293 -19.45 -8.96 -2.12
C ASN A 293 -20.47 -8.04 -1.41
N LYS A 294 -21.75 -8.33 -1.62
CA LYS A 294 -22.88 -7.59 -1.03
C LYS A 294 -23.07 -7.95 0.44
N ASN A 295 -22.71 -7.03 1.34
CA ASN A 295 -22.90 -7.22 2.77
C ASN A 295 -23.96 -6.29 3.35
N GLU A 296 -24.80 -6.83 4.22
CA GLU A 296 -25.61 -6.04 5.16
C GLU A 296 -24.82 -5.92 6.46
N PHE A 297 -24.66 -4.72 7.02
CA PHE A 297 -23.93 -4.56 8.28
C PHE A 297 -24.90 -4.63 9.46
N LYS A 298 -25.01 -5.80 10.09
CA LYS A 298 -26.01 -6.11 11.11
C LYS A 298 -25.45 -5.97 12.52
N PHE A 299 -26.13 -5.18 13.32
CA PHE A 299 -25.78 -4.93 14.72
C PHE A 299 -26.88 -5.41 15.66
N SER A 300 -26.53 -5.54 16.93
CA SER A 300 -27.45 -5.76 18.04
C SER A 300 -27.08 -4.85 19.20
N THR A 301 -28.09 -4.39 19.93
CA THR A 301 -27.93 -3.75 21.24
C THR A 301 -28.67 -4.57 22.30
N PHE A 302 -28.61 -4.14 23.56
CA PHE A 302 -29.34 -4.79 24.64
C PHE A 302 -30.86 -4.81 24.41
N ASN A 303 -31.43 -3.78 23.75
CA ASN A 303 -32.87 -3.62 23.56
C ASN A 303 -33.36 -3.89 22.14
N LEU A 304 -32.47 -3.86 21.15
CA LEU A 304 -32.83 -3.98 19.73
C LEU A 304 -32.03 -5.12 19.10
N PRO A 305 -32.62 -6.32 18.99
CA PRO A 305 -32.03 -7.37 18.19
C PRO A 305 -32.21 -7.03 16.71
N ASN A 306 -31.12 -7.14 15.93
CA ASN A 306 -31.15 -7.12 14.47
C ASN A 306 -31.48 -5.75 13.82
N ILE A 307 -30.54 -4.83 13.95
CA ILE A 307 -30.58 -3.49 13.33
C ILE A 307 -29.48 -3.38 12.27
N CYS A 308 -29.71 -2.64 11.20
CA CYS A 308 -28.78 -2.47 10.11
C CYS A 308 -28.28 -1.03 10.01
N LEU A 309 -27.00 -0.88 9.66
CA LEU A 309 -26.42 0.42 9.35
C LEU A 309 -26.98 0.94 8.02
N THR A 310 -27.52 2.15 8.01
CA THR A 310 -28.12 2.76 6.82
C THR A 310 -27.77 4.25 6.71
N PRO A 311 -27.45 4.75 5.50
CA PRO A 311 -27.36 6.18 5.23
C PRO A 311 -28.71 6.83 5.53
N ASN A 312 -28.71 7.91 6.31
CA ASN A 312 -29.93 8.66 6.53
C ASN A 312 -30.31 9.40 5.23
N LYS A 313 -31.52 9.14 4.73
CA LYS A 313 -32.07 9.75 3.50
C LYS A 313 -32.34 11.25 3.64
N GLY A 314 -32.36 11.78 4.87
CA GLY A 314 -32.49 13.22 5.14
C GLY A 314 -31.15 13.94 5.05
N TYR A 315 -30.98 14.79 4.04
CA TYR A 315 -29.87 15.74 3.92
C TYR A 315 -29.99 16.83 5.00
N ILE A 316 -29.69 16.47 6.26
CA ILE A 316 -29.72 17.42 7.39
C ILE A 316 -28.37 18.11 7.45
N GLY A 317 -28.28 19.29 6.84
CA GLY A 317 -27.00 19.97 6.65
C GLY A 317 -26.14 19.25 5.59
N LYS A 318 -24.97 19.80 5.28
CA LYS A 318 -24.09 19.40 4.17
C LYS A 318 -23.46 17.98 4.30
N TYR A 319 -24.10 17.04 5.00
CA TYR A 319 -23.53 15.75 5.39
C TYR A 319 -24.51 14.59 5.20
N PHE A 320 -24.00 13.46 4.71
CA PHE A 320 -24.70 12.17 4.71
C PHE A 320 -24.47 11.45 6.04
N TYR A 321 -25.28 11.74 7.05
CA TYR A 321 -25.19 11.07 8.34
C TYR A 321 -25.63 9.61 8.26
N VAL A 322 -25.10 8.79 9.17
CA VAL A 322 -25.42 7.36 9.24
C VAL A 322 -26.27 7.06 10.47
N SER A 323 -27.27 6.22 10.27
CA SER A 323 -28.25 5.83 11.28
C SER A 323 -28.42 4.31 11.30
N ILE A 324 -29.17 3.82 12.27
CA ILE A 324 -29.65 2.45 12.30
C ILE A 324 -31.12 2.38 11.87
N ALA A 325 -31.47 1.32 11.14
CA ALA A 325 -32.85 1.02 10.79
C ALA A 325 -33.11 -0.49 10.92
N ALA A 326 -34.38 -0.89 10.83
CA ALA A 326 -34.70 -2.29 10.65
C ALA A 326 -34.05 -2.81 9.35
N CYS A 327 -33.50 -4.02 9.39
CA CYS A 327 -32.81 -4.63 8.24
C CYS A 327 -33.71 -4.92 7.02
N SER A 328 -34.98 -4.52 7.04
CA SER A 328 -35.90 -4.56 5.90
C SER A 328 -35.57 -3.52 4.81
N GLU A 329 -34.94 -2.40 5.17
CA GLU A 329 -34.45 -1.38 4.23
C GLU A 329 -32.97 -1.65 3.90
N LYS A 330 -32.73 -2.46 2.88
CA LYS A 330 -31.40 -3.02 2.55
C LYS A 330 -30.46 -1.95 1.96
N GLN A 331 -29.54 -1.41 2.77
CA GLN A 331 -28.33 -0.79 2.24
C GLN A 331 -27.23 -1.84 2.12
N ILE A 332 -26.59 -1.89 0.95
CA ILE A 332 -25.45 -2.76 0.67
C ILE A 332 -24.16 -2.04 1.01
N TRP A 333 -23.28 -2.74 1.70
CA TRP A 333 -21.95 -2.30 2.09
C TRP A 333 -20.91 -3.27 1.57
N SER A 334 -19.69 -2.77 1.38
CA SER A 334 -18.49 -3.57 1.14
C SER A 334 -17.40 -3.21 2.15
N PHE A 335 -16.64 -4.21 2.57
CA PHE A 335 -15.49 -4.05 3.46
C PHE A 335 -14.22 -4.43 2.71
N THR A 336 -13.29 -3.50 2.59
CA THR A 336 -12.03 -3.73 1.87
C THR A 336 -10.94 -4.26 2.81
N GLU A 337 -9.93 -4.92 2.25
CA GLU A 337 -8.74 -5.38 2.98
C GLU A 337 -7.98 -4.27 3.75
N PHE A 338 -8.11 -3.01 3.32
CA PHE A 338 -7.54 -1.86 4.03
C PHE A 338 -8.52 -1.19 5.01
N GLY A 339 -9.64 -1.81 5.32
CA GLY A 339 -10.58 -1.35 6.34
C GLY A 339 -11.49 -0.20 5.91
N GLN A 340 -11.59 0.13 4.61
CA GLN A 340 -12.66 1.02 4.13
C GLN A 340 -13.99 0.27 4.14
N ILE A 341 -15.04 0.97 4.57
CA ILE A 341 -16.43 0.52 4.47
C ILE A 341 -17.11 1.39 3.42
N ILE A 342 -17.54 0.79 2.31
CA ILE A 342 -17.99 1.49 1.12
C ILE A 342 -19.47 1.22 0.91
N THR A 343 -20.22 2.24 0.50
CA THR A 343 -21.60 2.10 0.05
C THR A 343 -21.89 3.03 -1.11
N GLN A 344 -22.99 2.76 -1.81
CA GLN A 344 -23.48 3.59 -2.90
C GLN A 344 -24.47 4.63 -2.37
N VAL A 345 -24.25 5.88 -2.73
CA VAL A 345 -25.17 6.99 -2.49
C VAL A 345 -25.42 7.74 -3.79
N ASN A 346 -26.63 8.31 -3.92
CA ASN A 346 -26.88 9.30 -4.96
C ASN A 346 -26.39 10.66 -4.47
N ASP A 347 -25.37 11.22 -5.14
CA ASP A 347 -24.74 12.47 -4.74
C ASP A 347 -25.50 13.73 -5.21
N GLY A 348 -26.65 13.54 -5.85
CA GLY A 348 -27.48 14.56 -6.49
C GLY A 348 -27.41 14.53 -8.02
N GLN A 349 -26.38 13.92 -8.61
CA GLN A 349 -26.23 13.77 -10.06
C GLN A 349 -26.13 12.30 -10.48
N TYR A 350 -25.27 11.54 -9.80
CA TYR A 350 -25.05 10.13 -10.10
C TYR A 350 -25.00 9.29 -8.83
N ASN A 351 -25.12 7.98 -9.02
CA ASN A 351 -24.74 7.04 -7.99
C ASN A 351 -23.21 6.99 -7.91
N GLN A 352 -22.69 7.05 -6.68
CA GLN A 352 -21.25 7.09 -6.39
C GLN A 352 -20.89 6.26 -5.17
N TYR A 353 -19.64 5.81 -5.12
CA TYR A 353 -19.08 5.20 -3.92
C TYR A 353 -18.61 6.21 -2.89
N TYR A 354 -19.15 6.07 -1.69
CA TYR A 354 -18.80 6.85 -0.53
C TYR A 354 -18.36 5.93 0.60
N CYS A 355 -17.42 6.42 1.40
CA CYS A 355 -16.82 5.68 2.50
C CYS A 355 -17.39 6.14 3.83
N LEU A 356 -17.62 5.20 4.73
CA LEU A 356 -17.92 5.47 6.13
C LEU A 356 -16.75 6.19 6.78
N LYS A 357 -17.03 7.31 7.45
CA LYS A 357 -16.02 8.14 8.08
C LYS A 357 -16.35 8.41 9.53
N SER A 358 -15.39 8.15 10.41
CA SER A 358 -15.47 8.55 11.80
C SER A 358 -15.22 10.06 11.97
N PRO A 359 -15.79 10.70 12.99
CA PRO A 359 -15.36 12.03 13.41
C PRO A 359 -13.87 12.04 13.79
N ARG A 360 -13.28 13.23 13.77
CA ARG A 360 -11.96 13.45 14.38
C ARG A 360 -12.08 13.39 15.90
N VAL A 361 -11.04 12.92 16.57
CA VAL A 361 -11.00 12.74 18.04
C VAL A 361 -11.40 14.03 18.78
N ASP A 362 -10.96 15.19 18.29
CA ASP A 362 -11.22 16.49 18.92
C ASP A 362 -12.44 17.23 18.35
N SER A 363 -13.30 16.56 17.58
CA SER A 363 -14.48 17.20 17.00
C SER A 363 -15.64 17.22 18.00
N LEU A 364 -16.32 18.37 18.09
CA LEU A 364 -17.60 18.49 18.80
C LEU A 364 -18.70 17.63 18.13
N ASP A 365 -18.57 17.38 16.82
CA ASP A 365 -19.45 16.48 16.07
C ASP A 365 -18.89 15.06 16.17
N ARG A 366 -19.61 14.19 16.88
CA ARG A 366 -19.24 12.77 17.06
C ARG A 366 -19.99 11.83 16.13
N TYR A 367 -20.86 12.36 15.27
CA TYR A 367 -21.67 11.54 14.40
C TYR A 367 -20.84 10.99 13.24
N ILE A 368 -21.20 9.78 12.84
CA ILE A 368 -20.58 9.11 11.70
C ILE A 368 -21.30 9.54 10.43
N ARG A 369 -20.51 9.73 9.38
CA ARG A 369 -20.99 10.24 8.10
C ARG A 369 -20.36 9.51 6.94
N LEU A 370 -20.90 9.74 5.75
CA LEU A 370 -20.32 9.31 4.50
C LEU A 370 -19.60 10.48 3.82
N GLU A 371 -18.45 10.20 3.23
CA GLU A 371 -17.69 11.14 2.40
C GLU A 371 -17.14 10.41 1.17
N ILE A 372 -16.69 11.18 0.17
CA ILE A 372 -15.94 10.63 -0.97
C ILE A 372 -14.78 9.77 -0.42
N CYS A 373 -14.68 8.54 -0.92
CA CYS A 373 -13.66 7.59 -0.49
C CYS A 373 -12.25 8.14 -0.71
N ASP A 374 -11.42 8.00 0.31
CA ASP A 374 -10.05 8.49 0.34
C ASP A 374 -9.21 7.55 1.21
N ILE A 375 -8.47 6.67 0.57
CA ILE A 375 -7.64 5.64 1.19
C ILE A 375 -6.57 6.24 2.12
N SER A 376 -6.23 7.53 1.96
CA SER A 376 -5.27 8.26 2.80
C SER A 376 -5.87 8.77 4.12
N VAL A 377 -7.19 8.83 4.23
CA VAL A 377 -7.89 9.38 5.38
C VAL A 377 -8.04 8.31 6.46
N LYS A 378 -7.34 8.51 7.58
CA LYS A 378 -7.35 7.61 8.74
C LYS A 378 -8.76 7.41 9.31
N GLU A 379 -9.57 8.47 9.29
CA GLU A 379 -10.96 8.47 9.74
C GLU A 379 -11.87 7.55 8.90
N GLN A 380 -11.46 7.16 7.69
CA GLN A 380 -12.20 6.20 6.85
C GLN A 380 -11.71 4.76 7.02
N LYS A 381 -10.83 4.50 8.00
CA LYS A 381 -10.28 3.18 8.30
C LYS A 381 -10.97 2.58 9.51
N TRP A 382 -11.53 1.41 9.31
CA TRP A 382 -12.30 0.66 10.28
C TRP A 382 -11.71 -0.72 10.50
N ILE A 383 -11.84 -1.22 11.72
CA ILE A 383 -11.35 -2.53 12.13
C ILE A 383 -12.51 -3.27 12.76
N ILE A 384 -12.70 -4.52 12.35
CA ILE A 384 -13.60 -5.47 13.00
C ILE A 384 -12.76 -6.23 14.02
N GLU A 385 -13.08 -6.08 15.30
CA GLU A 385 -12.36 -6.73 16.39
C GLU A 385 -13.28 -7.66 17.17
N LYS A 386 -12.78 -8.84 17.49
CA LYS A 386 -13.43 -9.78 18.40
C LYS A 386 -12.99 -9.45 19.82
N PHE A 387 -13.96 -9.21 20.70
CA PHE A 387 -13.72 -9.08 22.13
C PHE A 387 -14.64 -10.05 22.87
N GLU A 388 -14.05 -10.92 23.68
CA GLU A 388 -14.71 -12.11 24.25
C GLU A 388 -15.38 -12.95 23.15
N ASN A 389 -16.72 -12.93 23.08
CA ASN A 389 -17.54 -13.69 22.13
C ASN A 389 -18.37 -12.79 21.20
N LYS A 390 -18.06 -11.50 21.14
CA LYS A 390 -18.78 -10.53 20.30
C LYS A 390 -17.80 -9.78 19.40
N TYR A 391 -18.26 -9.46 18.20
CA TYR A 391 -17.51 -8.59 17.31
C TYR A 391 -17.99 -7.15 17.47
N TYR A 392 -17.07 -6.22 17.25
CA TYR A 392 -17.32 -4.79 17.32
C TYR A 392 -16.64 -4.09 16.15
N LEU A 393 -17.24 -3.01 15.70
CA LEU A 393 -16.64 -2.12 14.73
C LEU A 393 -15.96 -0.96 15.45
N LYS A 394 -14.66 -0.79 15.23
CA LYS A 394 -13.87 0.32 15.77
C LYS A 394 -13.23 1.14 14.68
N ASN A 395 -13.01 2.43 14.96
CA ASN A 395 -12.26 3.29 14.05
C ASN A 395 -10.74 3.10 14.24
N TYR A 396 -9.97 3.79 13.40
CA TYR A 396 -8.51 3.86 13.49
C TYR A 396 -7.96 4.30 14.85
N PHE A 397 -8.74 5.06 15.63
CA PHE A 397 -8.38 5.58 16.95
C PHE A 397 -8.85 4.66 18.11
N ASN A 398 -9.27 3.43 17.82
CA ASN A 398 -9.70 2.44 18.81
C ASN A 398 -10.98 2.82 19.59
N GLN A 399 -11.78 3.74 19.05
CA GLN A 399 -13.08 4.11 19.57
C GLN A 399 -14.14 3.18 18.99
N ALA A 400 -15.19 2.90 19.77
CA ALA A 400 -16.26 1.99 19.38
C ALA A 400 -17.50 2.72 18.87
N LEU A 401 -18.30 1.98 18.12
CA LEU A 401 -19.58 2.41 17.60
C LEU A 401 -20.67 2.39 18.70
N LEU A 402 -21.34 3.51 18.93
CA LEU A 402 -22.43 3.66 19.90
C LEU A 402 -23.74 4.11 19.25
N LEU A 403 -24.86 3.66 19.81
CA LEU A 403 -26.20 4.08 19.41
C LEU A 403 -26.65 5.34 20.18
N GLY A 404 -27.00 6.40 19.44
CA GLY A 404 -27.59 7.62 19.97
C GLY A 404 -29.11 7.53 20.15
N SER A 405 -29.67 8.49 20.90
CA SER A 405 -31.10 8.56 21.21
C SER A 405 -32.02 8.76 20.00
N ASN A 406 -31.47 9.24 18.87
CA ASN A 406 -32.21 9.57 17.66
C ASN A 406 -31.93 8.58 16.51
N ASN A 407 -31.56 7.34 16.81
CA ASN A 407 -31.12 6.31 15.85
C ASN A 407 -29.85 6.64 15.06
N PHE A 408 -29.25 7.81 15.26
CA PHE A 408 -27.93 8.14 14.71
C PHE A 408 -26.83 7.39 15.44
N VAL A 409 -25.75 7.13 14.70
CA VAL A 409 -24.59 6.41 15.21
C VAL A 409 -23.45 7.40 15.44
N PHE A 410 -22.76 7.25 16.57
CA PHE A 410 -21.66 8.12 16.95
C PHE A 410 -20.49 7.33 17.54
N MET A 411 -19.32 7.95 17.61
CA MET A 411 -18.13 7.34 18.21
C MET A 411 -18.07 7.60 19.72
N SER A 412 -17.61 6.60 20.47
CA SER A 412 -17.31 6.75 21.89
C SER A 412 -16.21 7.79 22.17
N ASN A 413 -16.28 8.42 23.34
CA ASN A 413 -15.19 9.28 23.84
C ASN A 413 -13.99 8.47 24.33
N GLU A 414 -14.25 7.25 24.79
CA GLU A 414 -13.25 6.38 25.38
C GLU A 414 -12.87 5.26 24.40
N PRO A 415 -11.66 4.68 24.53
CA PRO A 415 -11.29 3.50 23.80
C PRO A 415 -12.20 2.33 24.16
N ILE A 416 -12.34 1.39 23.22
CA ILE A 416 -13.28 0.27 23.32
C ILE A 416 -13.12 -0.56 24.61
N SER A 417 -11.90 -0.69 25.14
CA SER A 417 -11.60 -1.40 26.39
C SER A 417 -12.26 -0.79 27.62
N ALA A 418 -12.40 0.54 27.69
CA ALA A 418 -13.00 1.23 28.83
C ALA A 418 -14.54 1.11 28.82
N ILE A 419 -15.14 1.11 27.62
CA ILE A 419 -16.59 0.96 27.44
C ILE A 419 -17.09 -0.41 27.89
N PHE A 420 -16.23 -1.43 27.98
CA PHE A 420 -16.63 -2.75 28.46
C PHE A 420 -16.62 -2.88 29.98
N LEU A 421 -15.81 -2.08 30.68
CA LEU A 421 -15.81 -2.04 32.14
C LEU A 421 -17.07 -1.37 32.69
N ASP A 422 -17.61 -0.42 31.93
CA ASP A 422 -18.87 0.22 32.23
C ASP A 422 -19.99 -0.47 31.45
N LYS A 423 -21.04 -0.99 32.09
CA LYS A 423 -22.12 -1.78 31.40
C LYS A 423 -23.01 -0.88 30.52
N ASN A 424 -22.44 -0.24 29.51
CA ASN A 424 -23.10 0.72 28.66
C ASN A 424 -24.10 0.03 27.73
N LYS A 425 -25.39 0.29 27.97
CA LYS A 425 -26.55 -0.30 27.26
C LYS A 425 -26.63 0.03 25.76
N ASN A 426 -25.74 0.89 25.25
CA ASN A 426 -25.80 1.47 23.91
C ASN A 426 -24.65 1.02 22.98
N SER A 427 -23.81 0.08 23.40
CA SER A 427 -22.77 -0.48 22.52
C SER A 427 -23.38 -1.36 21.42
N LEU A 428 -22.85 -1.22 20.20
CA LEU A 428 -23.32 -1.96 19.03
C LEU A 428 -22.44 -3.18 18.78
N SER A 429 -22.97 -4.37 19.04
CA SER A 429 -22.30 -5.63 18.70
C SER A 429 -22.57 -6.01 17.24
N PHE A 430 -21.52 -6.23 16.47
CA PHE A 430 -21.55 -6.59 15.05
C PHE A 430 -21.86 -8.09 14.89
N THR A 431 -23.10 -8.41 14.56
CA THR A 431 -23.64 -9.78 14.62
C THR A 431 -23.21 -10.68 13.46
N ASN A 432 -23.02 -10.14 12.25
CA ASN A 432 -22.58 -10.90 11.08
C ASN A 432 -21.15 -10.57 10.64
N ALA A 433 -20.31 -10.13 11.58
CA ALA A 433 -18.92 -9.77 11.33
C ALA A 433 -18.11 -10.87 10.63
N THR A 434 -18.28 -12.14 11.00
CA THR A 434 -17.58 -13.27 10.36
C THR A 434 -17.93 -13.40 8.87
N GLN A 435 -19.19 -13.19 8.50
CA GLN A 435 -19.61 -13.19 7.10
C GLN A 435 -18.96 -12.03 6.32
N VAL A 436 -18.91 -10.84 6.92
CA VAL A 436 -18.28 -9.65 6.32
C VAL A 436 -16.78 -9.87 6.16
N LEU A 437 -16.10 -10.41 7.17
CA LEU A 437 -14.68 -10.74 7.10
C LEU A 437 -14.37 -11.75 5.99
N ASN A 438 -15.21 -12.79 5.83
CA ASN A 438 -15.05 -13.80 4.78
C ASN A 438 -15.37 -13.29 3.36
N SER A 439 -15.97 -12.11 3.23
CA SER A 439 -16.32 -11.48 1.95
C SER A 439 -15.59 -10.14 1.76
N THR A 440 -14.46 -9.97 2.46
CA THR A 440 -13.60 -8.80 2.32
C THR A 440 -13.15 -8.66 0.86
N THR A 441 -13.34 -7.49 0.26
CA THR A 441 -12.85 -7.21 -1.10
C THR A 441 -11.41 -6.75 -1.08
N GLU A 442 -10.80 -6.68 -2.26
CA GLU A 442 -9.55 -5.94 -2.44
C GLU A 442 -9.70 -4.45 -2.05
N ALA A 443 -8.57 -3.77 -2.00
CA ALA A 443 -8.46 -2.34 -1.73
C ALA A 443 -9.15 -1.47 -2.78
N PHE A 444 -9.93 -0.48 -2.32
CA PHE A 444 -10.42 0.61 -3.16
C PHE A 444 -9.46 1.80 -3.10
N ILE A 445 -8.59 1.90 -4.10
CA ILE A 445 -7.53 2.91 -4.20
C ILE A 445 -8.06 4.15 -4.91
N GLN A 446 -8.66 5.02 -4.10
CA GLN A 446 -8.97 6.40 -4.44
C GLN A 446 -8.39 7.29 -3.36
N PHE A 447 -7.67 8.34 -3.72
CA PHE A 447 -7.03 9.23 -2.76
C PHE A 447 -7.21 10.67 -3.17
N SER A 448 -7.27 11.57 -2.18
CA SER A 448 -7.21 12.99 -2.51
C SER A 448 -5.84 13.38 -3.02
N MET A 449 -5.83 14.25 -4.00
CA MET A 449 -4.63 14.92 -4.47
C MET A 449 -4.66 16.36 -3.97
N ASP A 450 -3.56 16.77 -3.36
CA ASP A 450 -3.25 18.18 -3.19
C ASP A 450 -2.69 18.65 -4.53
N LEU A 451 -3.55 18.86 -5.53
CA LEU A 451 -3.16 19.45 -6.82
C LEU A 451 -2.83 20.92 -6.63
N LEU A 452 -1.80 21.18 -5.84
CA LEU A 452 -1.28 22.49 -5.53
C LEU A 452 0.11 22.54 -6.16
N TYR A 453 0.45 23.67 -6.75
CA TYR A 453 1.74 24.05 -7.31
C TYR A 453 1.99 23.65 -8.75
N THR A 454 1.59 24.56 -9.63
CA THR A 454 2.57 25.10 -10.56
C THR A 454 3.63 25.91 -9.77
N GLU A 455 4.78 26.28 -10.36
CA GLU A 455 5.87 27.01 -9.66
C GLU A 455 5.39 28.28 -8.89
N ASP A 456 4.19 28.80 -9.21
CA ASP A 456 3.59 30.03 -8.68
C ASP A 456 2.44 29.84 -7.65
N PHE A 457 2.31 28.67 -7.00
CA PHE A 457 1.37 28.45 -5.87
C PHE A 457 -0.15 28.44 -6.22
N TYR A 458 -0.54 28.09 -7.44
CA TYR A 458 -1.97 27.98 -7.83
C TYR A 458 -2.54 26.54 -7.68
N VAL A 459 -3.88 26.44 -7.67
CA VAL A 459 -4.66 25.20 -7.59
C VAL A 459 -5.60 25.11 -8.77
N MET A 460 -5.64 23.97 -9.44
CA MET A 460 -6.60 23.73 -10.51
C MET A 460 -8.01 23.50 -9.95
N TYR A 461 -9.06 24.11 -10.51
CA TYR A 461 -10.44 23.85 -10.13
C TYR A 461 -11.41 23.92 -11.34
N PRO A 462 -12.49 23.12 -11.32
CA PRO A 462 -13.55 23.19 -12.32
C PRO A 462 -14.49 24.37 -12.04
N THR A 463 -15.12 24.90 -13.10
CA THR A 463 -16.12 25.97 -12.99
C THR A 463 -17.50 25.49 -13.43
N SER A 464 -18.54 26.22 -13.03
CA SER A 464 -19.92 25.98 -13.50
C SER A 464 -20.10 26.21 -15.00
N ALA A 465 -19.19 26.92 -15.65
CA ALA A 465 -19.19 27.09 -17.10
C ALA A 465 -18.59 25.90 -17.87
N GLY A 466 -18.19 24.82 -17.18
CA GLY A 466 -17.62 23.62 -17.80
C GLY A 466 -16.14 23.76 -18.19
N ASN A 467 -15.47 24.80 -17.72
CA ASN A 467 -14.05 25.06 -17.97
C ASN A 467 -13.21 24.86 -16.71
N VAL A 468 -11.94 24.56 -16.90
CA VAL A 468 -11.00 24.30 -15.81
C VAL A 468 -9.95 25.40 -15.75
N PHE A 469 -9.78 25.98 -14.55
CA PHE A 469 -8.92 27.11 -14.29
C PHE A 469 -7.93 26.81 -13.17
N GLN A 470 -6.97 27.71 -12.94
CA GLN A 470 -6.21 27.76 -11.71
C GLN A 470 -6.48 29.06 -10.93
N ASP A 471 -6.55 28.99 -9.60
CA ASP A 471 -6.68 30.16 -8.70
C ASP A 471 -5.94 29.88 -7.37
N PHE A 472 -5.83 30.90 -6.52
CA PHE A 472 -5.16 30.80 -5.24
C PHE A 472 -5.89 29.84 -4.28
N PRO A 473 -5.16 29.02 -3.50
CA PRO A 473 -5.74 28.03 -2.59
C PRO A 473 -6.75 28.62 -1.60
N ARG A 474 -6.52 29.85 -1.13
CA ARG A 474 -7.41 30.55 -0.20
C ARG A 474 -8.82 30.81 -0.77
N ASN A 475 -8.96 30.90 -2.08
CA ASN A 475 -10.24 31.10 -2.77
C ASN A 475 -10.97 29.76 -2.96
N LEU A 476 -10.27 28.64 -2.80
CA LEU A 476 -10.70 27.31 -3.19
C LEU A 476 -10.77 26.34 -2.01
N LEU A 477 -10.92 26.85 -0.77
CA LEU A 477 -10.97 26.05 0.47
C LEU A 477 -12.05 24.95 0.48
N MET A 478 -13.05 25.10 -0.38
CA MET A 478 -14.16 24.16 -0.51
C MET A 478 -13.97 23.17 -1.67
N TYR A 479 -12.92 23.31 -2.48
CA TYR A 479 -12.59 22.35 -3.52
C TYR A 479 -11.59 21.33 -2.97
N LYS A 480 -11.84 20.06 -3.26
CA LYS A 480 -10.86 18.98 -3.07
C LYS A 480 -10.78 18.20 -4.36
N HIS A 481 -9.59 17.70 -4.67
CA HIS A 481 -9.31 16.91 -5.86
C HIS A 481 -8.99 15.50 -5.46
N TYR A 482 -9.34 14.57 -6.34
CA TYR A 482 -9.21 13.14 -6.10
C TYR A 482 -8.73 12.47 -7.36
N TYR A 483 -8.02 11.37 -7.16
CA TYR A 483 -7.62 10.46 -8.20
C TYR A 483 -8.09 9.06 -7.84
N ASN A 484 -8.83 8.45 -8.76
CA ASN A 484 -9.23 7.06 -8.66
C ASN A 484 -8.26 6.22 -9.50
N ALA A 485 -7.43 5.43 -8.82
CA ALA A 485 -6.38 4.65 -9.50
C ALA A 485 -6.95 3.45 -10.27
N HIS A 486 -8.19 3.04 -10.02
CA HIS A 486 -8.82 1.92 -10.73
C HIS A 486 -9.26 2.28 -12.15
N ASN A 487 -9.79 3.49 -12.33
CA ASN A 487 -10.31 3.93 -13.64
C ASN A 487 -9.58 5.16 -14.18
N ASN A 488 -8.50 5.59 -13.51
CA ASN A 488 -7.67 6.74 -13.86
C ASN A 488 -8.43 8.06 -13.96
N ALA A 489 -9.57 8.19 -13.27
CA ALA A 489 -10.31 9.44 -13.22
C ALA A 489 -9.62 10.45 -12.30
N LEU A 490 -9.39 11.65 -12.81
CA LEU A 490 -9.13 12.84 -12.01
C LEU A 490 -10.44 13.61 -11.86
N PHE A 491 -10.82 13.96 -10.63
CA PHE A 491 -12.09 14.63 -10.37
C PHE A 491 -12.05 15.54 -9.14
N SER A 492 -13.09 16.33 -8.96
CA SER A 492 -13.24 17.30 -7.87
C SER A 492 -14.60 17.18 -7.18
N SER A 493 -14.64 17.59 -5.91
CA SER A 493 -15.88 17.77 -5.13
C SER A 493 -16.69 19.02 -5.52
N PHE A 494 -16.26 19.76 -6.55
CA PHE A 494 -17.00 20.86 -7.17
C PHE A 494 -17.51 21.92 -6.17
N GLY A 495 -16.64 22.37 -5.28
CA GLY A 495 -16.96 23.36 -4.24
C GLY A 495 -17.71 22.80 -3.03
N ASN A 496 -17.87 21.48 -2.94
CA ASN A 496 -18.53 20.81 -1.82
C ASN A 496 -17.54 19.94 -1.01
N LYS A 497 -16.46 20.56 -0.50
CA LYS A 497 -15.41 20.01 0.39
C LYS A 497 -15.13 18.51 0.21
N THR A 498 -15.91 17.65 0.86
CA THR A 498 -15.77 16.17 0.83
C THR A 498 -17.06 15.41 0.50
N ILE A 499 -18.15 16.10 0.16
CA ILE A 499 -19.49 15.53 -0.03
C ILE A 499 -20.22 16.29 -1.12
N GLY A 500 -20.71 15.63 -2.15
CA GLY A 500 -21.56 16.23 -3.19
C GLY A 500 -21.25 15.69 -4.59
N PRO A 501 -21.90 16.26 -5.61
CA PRO A 501 -21.69 15.90 -7.00
C PRO A 501 -20.21 15.89 -7.39
N GLN A 502 -19.76 14.76 -7.92
CA GLN A 502 -18.39 14.62 -8.43
C GLN A 502 -18.30 15.13 -9.87
N VAL A 503 -17.27 15.94 -10.15
CA VAL A 503 -17.01 16.50 -11.47
C VAL A 503 -15.64 16.04 -11.96
N CYS A 504 -15.60 15.33 -13.07
CA CYS A 504 -14.36 14.85 -13.68
C CYS A 504 -13.75 15.90 -14.60
N TYR A 505 -12.42 15.90 -14.67
CA TYR A 505 -11.67 16.62 -15.69
C TYR A 505 -11.68 15.82 -16.99
N MET A 506 -11.86 16.48 -18.13
CA MET A 506 -11.98 15.87 -19.44
C MET A 506 -11.04 16.55 -20.44
N SER A 507 -10.27 15.76 -21.19
CA SER A 507 -9.49 16.23 -22.33
C SER A 507 -10.42 16.46 -23.52
N ALA A 508 -10.75 17.73 -23.83
CA ALA A 508 -11.54 18.04 -25.02
C ALA A 508 -10.79 17.66 -26.31
N LEU A 509 -9.45 17.61 -26.25
CA LEU A 509 -8.62 17.21 -27.37
C LEU A 509 -8.92 15.77 -27.81
N LEU A 510 -9.08 14.86 -26.84
CA LEU A 510 -9.47 13.48 -27.11
C LEU A 510 -10.95 13.37 -27.48
N PHE A 511 -11.83 14.08 -26.76
CA PHE A 511 -13.26 14.05 -27.01
C PHE A 511 -13.61 14.52 -28.43
N ASN A 512 -12.97 15.59 -28.91
CA ASN A 512 -13.19 16.17 -30.24
C ASN A 512 -12.34 15.50 -31.34
N GLY A 513 -11.39 14.63 -30.99
CA GLY A 513 -10.45 14.03 -31.93
C GLY A 513 -9.49 15.05 -32.58
N GLY A 514 -9.12 16.10 -31.85
CA GLY A 514 -8.23 17.15 -32.35
C GLY A 514 -6.76 16.72 -32.44
N SER A 515 -5.97 17.41 -33.26
CA SER A 515 -4.57 17.04 -33.56
C SER A 515 -3.50 17.93 -32.91
N SER A 516 -3.87 19.10 -32.38
CA SER A 516 -2.92 20.14 -31.96
C SER A 516 -2.97 20.40 -30.46
N TRP A 517 -4.02 21.06 -29.99
CA TRP A 517 -4.28 21.34 -28.59
C TRP A 517 -5.77 21.63 -28.42
N ASP A 518 -6.29 21.46 -27.21
CA ASP A 518 -7.66 21.84 -26.85
C ASP A 518 -7.75 22.06 -25.34
N TRP A 519 -8.81 22.75 -24.90
CA TRP A 519 -9.07 23.06 -23.50
C TRP A 519 -9.38 21.81 -22.69
N VAL A 520 -9.08 21.88 -21.39
CA VAL A 520 -9.64 20.94 -20.43
C VAL A 520 -11.01 21.42 -20.00
N LYS A 521 -11.98 20.52 -20.07
CA LYS A 521 -13.35 20.75 -19.66
C LYS A 521 -13.65 19.97 -18.39
N ASN A 522 -14.80 20.26 -17.82
CA ASN A 522 -15.31 19.50 -16.69
C ASN A 522 -16.77 19.10 -16.91
N ASP A 523 -17.11 17.90 -16.47
CA ASP A 523 -18.47 17.36 -16.56
C ASP A 523 -18.78 16.49 -15.34
N TYR A 524 -20.05 16.40 -14.97
CA TYR A 524 -20.48 15.45 -13.95
C TYR A 524 -20.26 14.03 -14.48
N CYS A 525 -19.65 13.18 -13.65
CA CYS A 525 -19.27 11.83 -14.03
C CYS A 525 -19.55 10.85 -12.89
N SER A 526 -19.70 9.56 -13.20
CA SER A 526 -19.64 8.50 -12.19
C SER A 526 -18.25 7.89 -12.15
N THR A 527 -17.70 7.72 -10.94
CA THR A 527 -16.42 7.03 -10.72
C THR A 527 -16.60 5.56 -10.35
N GLN A 528 -17.85 5.04 -10.42
CA GLN A 528 -18.18 3.68 -10.05
C GLN A 528 -17.77 2.62 -11.07
N GLY A 529 -17.44 2.99 -12.31
CA GLY A 529 -17.14 2.01 -13.36
C GLY A 529 -15.97 2.36 -14.26
N GLU A 530 -15.94 1.71 -15.43
CA GLU A 530 -14.98 2.05 -16.47
C GLU A 530 -15.22 3.47 -16.99
N MET A 531 -14.14 4.24 -17.06
CA MET A 531 -14.16 5.58 -17.61
C MET A 531 -13.85 5.56 -19.11
N ARG A 532 -14.39 6.53 -19.85
CA ARG A 532 -13.98 6.75 -21.24
C ARG A 532 -12.59 7.39 -21.29
N SER A 533 -11.86 7.18 -22.39
CA SER A 533 -10.47 7.61 -22.53
C SER A 533 -10.26 9.12 -22.33
N GLU A 534 -11.23 9.96 -22.70
CA GLU A 534 -11.19 11.41 -22.54
C GLU A 534 -11.21 11.88 -21.08
N TYR A 535 -11.67 11.04 -20.14
CA TYR A 535 -11.66 11.33 -18.69
C TYR A 535 -10.51 10.64 -17.94
N LYS A 536 -9.69 9.84 -18.64
CA LYS A 536 -8.55 9.13 -18.05
C LYS A 536 -7.31 10.02 -18.07
N TRP A 537 -6.71 10.19 -16.89
CA TRP A 537 -5.50 10.98 -16.67
C TRP A 537 -4.38 10.11 -16.08
N ILE A 538 -3.15 10.38 -16.47
CA ILE A 538 -1.98 9.60 -16.08
C ILE A 538 -0.96 10.50 -15.39
N LEU A 539 -0.61 10.15 -14.15
CA LEU A 539 0.42 10.81 -13.37
C LEU A 539 1.79 10.23 -13.73
N HIS A 540 2.77 11.08 -13.99
CA HIS A 540 4.12 10.65 -14.37
C HIS A 540 5.20 11.57 -13.78
N TYR A 541 6.41 11.04 -13.67
CA TYR A 541 7.59 11.75 -13.21
C TYR A 541 8.54 11.96 -14.38
N ASN A 542 8.90 13.20 -14.69
CA ASN A 542 9.85 13.52 -15.72
C ASN A 542 11.26 13.51 -15.14
N THR A 543 12.01 12.45 -15.39
CA THR A 543 13.39 12.29 -14.89
C THR A 543 14.36 13.33 -15.43
N SER A 544 14.14 13.85 -16.64
CA SER A 544 15.04 14.81 -17.27
C SER A 544 14.89 16.22 -16.70
N LEU A 545 13.68 16.56 -16.26
CA LEU A 545 13.34 17.87 -15.71
C LEU A 545 13.15 17.84 -14.18
N ASN A 546 13.20 16.65 -13.58
CA ASN A 546 12.95 16.43 -12.15
C ASN A 546 11.62 17.03 -11.67
N GLU A 547 10.56 16.89 -12.47
CA GLU A 547 9.22 17.44 -12.20
C GLU A 547 8.15 16.34 -12.30
N PHE A 548 7.00 16.53 -11.65
CA PHE A 548 5.85 15.65 -11.85
C PHE A 548 4.85 16.29 -12.80
N ASN A 549 4.32 15.50 -13.73
CA ASN A 549 3.46 15.97 -14.79
C ASN A 549 2.19 15.10 -14.86
N ILE A 550 1.13 15.67 -15.44
CA ILE A 550 -0.14 14.98 -15.70
C ILE A 550 -0.35 14.96 -17.22
N SER A 551 -0.78 13.83 -17.77
CA SER A 551 -1.17 13.70 -19.18
C SER A 551 -2.54 13.05 -19.32
N ASP A 552 -3.21 13.32 -20.43
CA ASP A 552 -4.39 12.54 -20.81
C ASP A 552 -4.01 11.11 -21.24
N PHE A 553 -5.00 10.28 -21.51
CA PHE A 553 -4.77 8.88 -21.87
C PHE A 553 -3.96 8.70 -23.16
N ALA A 554 -3.89 9.68 -24.06
CA ALA A 554 -3.04 9.59 -25.26
C ALA A 554 -1.60 10.03 -24.99
N GLY A 555 -1.32 10.68 -23.86
CA GLY A 555 -0.01 11.20 -23.49
C GLY A 555 0.17 12.69 -23.77
N ASN A 556 -0.90 13.42 -24.07
CA ASN A 556 -0.85 14.87 -24.23
C ASN A 556 -0.74 15.50 -22.83
N LEU A 557 0.26 16.36 -22.62
CA LEU A 557 0.53 16.96 -21.32
C LEU A 557 -0.56 17.99 -20.97
N LEU A 558 -0.99 17.97 -19.71
CA LEU A 558 -1.79 19.01 -19.08
C LEU A 558 -0.91 20.25 -18.85
N LYS A 559 -1.38 21.41 -19.31
CA LYS A 559 -0.64 22.67 -19.31
C LYS A 559 -1.53 23.84 -18.89
N PHE A 560 -0.89 24.92 -18.42
CA PHE A 560 -1.51 26.22 -18.17
C PHE A 560 -0.74 27.32 -18.90
N ASN A 561 -1.46 28.27 -19.47
CA ASN A 561 -0.85 29.44 -20.12
C ASN A 561 -0.31 30.41 -19.07
N ASP A 562 0.97 30.78 -19.18
CA ASP A 562 1.68 31.62 -18.22
C ASP A 562 1.87 33.08 -18.67
N ILE A 563 1.17 33.53 -19.72
CA ILE A 563 1.33 34.91 -20.18
C ILE A 563 0.60 35.89 -19.26
N THR A 564 1.36 36.79 -18.63
CA THR A 564 0.89 37.77 -17.64
C THR A 564 -0.30 38.64 -18.05
N ALA A 565 -0.46 38.90 -19.36
CA ALA A 565 -1.53 39.73 -19.92
C ALA A 565 -2.54 38.97 -20.81
N SER A 566 -2.47 37.63 -20.85
CA SER A 566 -3.38 36.83 -21.68
C SER A 566 -4.75 36.71 -21.04
N ALA A 567 -5.82 36.88 -21.82
CA ALA A 567 -7.18 36.56 -21.39
C ALA A 567 -7.33 35.06 -21.04
N ASN A 568 -6.41 34.22 -21.52
CA ASN A 568 -6.36 32.79 -21.28
C ASN A 568 -5.33 32.40 -20.20
N ARG A 569 -4.70 33.37 -19.54
CA ARG A 569 -3.86 33.10 -18.36
C ARG A 569 -4.74 32.34 -17.37
N TYR A 570 -4.25 31.22 -16.84
CA TYR A 570 -4.96 30.32 -15.92
C TYR A 570 -5.88 29.24 -16.50
N PHE A 571 -6.13 29.20 -17.81
CA PHE A 571 -6.94 28.12 -18.39
C PHE A 571 -6.11 26.84 -18.57
N ALA A 572 -6.66 25.71 -18.12
CA ALA A 572 -6.08 24.39 -18.34
C ALA A 572 -6.32 23.93 -19.78
N TYR A 573 -5.29 23.41 -20.43
CA TYR A 573 -5.39 22.83 -21.77
C TYR A 573 -4.46 21.63 -21.91
N THR A 574 -4.76 20.76 -22.87
CA THR A 574 -3.89 19.66 -23.28
C THR A 574 -3.35 19.94 -24.67
N ALA A 575 -2.08 19.63 -24.89
CA ALA A 575 -1.44 19.80 -26.20
C ALA A 575 -0.68 18.55 -26.61
N ASN A 576 -0.75 18.23 -27.91
CA ASN A 576 -0.01 17.15 -28.52
C ASN A 576 1.50 17.30 -28.28
N THR A 577 2.22 16.19 -28.13
CA THR A 577 3.67 16.21 -27.86
C THR A 577 4.49 16.88 -28.97
N PHE A 578 3.98 16.91 -30.20
CA PHE A 578 4.61 17.60 -31.34
C PHE A 578 4.13 19.04 -31.51
N TRP A 579 3.14 19.48 -30.74
CA TRP A 579 2.68 20.86 -30.75
C TRP A 579 3.70 21.76 -30.04
N LYS A 580 4.16 22.79 -30.74
CA LYS A 580 5.00 23.83 -30.16
C LYS A 580 4.12 24.97 -29.69
N ASP A 581 4.01 25.12 -28.37
CA ASP A 581 3.40 26.31 -27.80
C ASP A 581 4.20 27.55 -28.22
N SER A 582 3.50 28.57 -28.72
CA SER A 582 4.11 29.86 -29.03
C SER A 582 4.47 30.67 -27.78
N ASN A 583 4.02 30.21 -26.61
CA ASN A 583 3.99 30.94 -25.35
C ASN A 583 4.65 30.11 -24.23
N ALA A 584 5.07 30.78 -23.16
CA ALA A 584 5.46 30.09 -21.93
C ALA A 584 4.26 29.37 -21.31
N TYR A 585 4.50 28.19 -20.74
CA TYR A 585 3.47 27.36 -20.12
C TYR A 585 4.00 26.64 -18.88
N LEU A 586 3.09 26.42 -17.93
CA LEU A 586 3.33 25.63 -16.72
C LEU A 586 2.86 24.20 -16.97
N ARG A 587 3.66 23.21 -16.59
CA ARG A 587 3.34 21.77 -16.72
C ARG A 587 3.70 20.91 -15.51
N GLY A 588 4.51 21.45 -14.60
CA GLY A 588 4.90 20.79 -13.37
C GLY A 588 3.81 20.90 -12.30
N PHE A 589 3.66 19.83 -11.54
CA PHE A 589 2.74 19.67 -10.41
C PHE A 589 3.52 19.21 -9.18
N ILE A 590 3.07 19.58 -7.98
CA ILE A 590 3.51 18.93 -6.75
C ILE A 590 2.53 17.83 -6.38
N PHE A 591 3.06 16.62 -6.20
CA PHE A 591 2.30 15.45 -5.80
C PHE A 591 2.50 15.13 -4.31
N ASN A 592 1.44 14.67 -3.67
CA ASN A 592 1.54 14.01 -2.36
C ASN A 592 2.15 12.59 -2.52
N ASP A 593 2.46 11.93 -1.42
CA ASP A 593 3.20 10.66 -1.44
C ASP A 593 2.53 9.58 -2.30
N TYR A 594 1.20 9.47 -2.27
CA TYR A 594 0.45 8.49 -3.05
C TYR A 594 0.53 8.75 -4.56
N ALA A 595 0.36 10.02 -4.96
CA ALA A 595 0.51 10.44 -6.34
C ALA A 595 1.97 10.31 -6.82
N LYS A 596 2.96 10.58 -5.96
CA LYS A 596 4.38 10.37 -6.25
C LYS A 596 4.68 8.90 -6.50
N ILE A 597 4.24 8.01 -5.61
CA ILE A 597 4.43 6.55 -5.76
C ILE A 597 3.83 6.10 -7.08
N TYR A 598 2.59 6.48 -7.37
CA TYR A 598 1.98 6.18 -8.67
C TYR A 598 2.84 6.67 -9.84
N ALA A 599 3.23 7.95 -9.82
CA ALA A 599 3.96 8.58 -10.91
C ALA A 599 5.35 7.96 -11.15
N PHE A 600 6.08 7.68 -10.09
CA PHE A 600 7.37 6.99 -10.15
C PHE A 600 7.20 5.56 -10.68
N SER A 601 6.24 4.80 -10.15
CA SER A 601 5.96 3.44 -10.59
C SER A 601 5.32 3.39 -11.98
N PHE A 602 4.73 4.45 -12.51
CA PHE A 602 4.31 4.49 -13.90
C PHE A 602 5.51 4.76 -14.85
N THR A 603 6.46 5.59 -14.40
CA THR A 603 7.57 6.09 -15.24
C THR A 603 8.78 5.15 -15.25
N SER A 604 9.13 4.58 -14.09
CA SER A 604 10.36 3.80 -13.88
C SER A 604 10.40 2.48 -14.66
N PHE A 605 9.25 1.93 -15.04
CA PHE A 605 9.18 0.73 -15.87
C PHE A 605 9.35 1.13 -17.34
N GLY A 606 10.61 1.07 -17.78
CA GLY A 606 11.11 1.58 -19.06
C GLY A 606 10.51 0.91 -20.31
N ASN A 607 11.04 1.29 -21.47
CA ASN A 607 10.59 1.01 -22.85
C ASN A 607 10.42 -0.47 -23.28
N TYR A 608 10.54 -1.45 -22.37
CA TYR A 608 10.43 -2.89 -22.69
C TYR A 608 8.99 -3.38 -22.81
N ASP A 609 8.07 -2.82 -22.02
CA ASP A 609 6.63 -3.05 -22.17
C ASP A 609 5.98 -1.75 -22.66
N GLN A 610 5.74 -1.65 -23.97
CA GLN A 610 4.99 -0.53 -24.55
C GLN A 610 3.51 -0.53 -24.15
N ASN A 611 3.04 -1.58 -23.45
CA ASN A 611 1.65 -1.68 -23.05
C ASN A 611 1.34 -0.79 -21.85
N LYS A 612 0.76 0.39 -22.14
CA LYS A 612 0.28 1.37 -21.16
C LYS A 612 -0.58 0.76 -20.05
N GLN A 613 -1.38 -0.26 -20.34
CA GLN A 613 -2.23 -0.92 -19.34
C GLN A 613 -1.40 -1.65 -18.27
N ILE A 614 -0.29 -2.27 -18.66
CA ILE A 614 0.62 -2.94 -17.72
C ILE A 614 1.22 -1.93 -16.74
N LYS A 615 1.63 -0.76 -17.25
CA LYS A 615 2.19 0.32 -16.42
C LYS A 615 1.16 0.89 -15.43
N ILE A 616 -0.10 1.02 -15.86
CA ILE A 616 -1.20 1.45 -14.98
C ILE A 616 -1.40 0.44 -13.83
N LEU A 617 -1.45 -0.86 -14.17
CA LEU A 617 -1.58 -1.93 -13.17
C LEU A 617 -0.41 -1.94 -12.18
N GLN A 618 0.81 -1.77 -12.67
CA GLN A 618 2.01 -1.70 -11.82
C GLN A 618 1.99 -0.48 -10.88
N ALA A 619 1.56 0.68 -11.38
CA ALA A 619 1.42 1.88 -10.57
C ALA A 619 0.32 1.73 -9.49
N PHE A 620 -0.78 1.04 -9.83
CA PHE A 620 -1.81 0.66 -8.89
C PHE A 620 -1.27 -0.26 -7.78
N ASP A 621 -0.58 -1.34 -8.16
CA ASP A 621 0.00 -2.31 -7.22
C ASP A 621 1.02 -1.66 -6.28
N ALA A 622 1.82 -0.70 -6.78
CA ALA A 622 2.78 0.03 -5.94
C ALA A 622 2.11 0.81 -4.80
N ILE A 623 0.94 1.44 -5.06
CA ILE A 623 0.15 2.08 -3.99
C ILE A 623 -0.39 1.02 -3.03
N LYS A 624 -0.94 -0.08 -3.57
CA LYS A 624 -1.46 -1.18 -2.75
C LYS A 624 -0.39 -1.71 -1.78
N GLU A 625 0.81 -1.95 -2.28
CA GLU A 625 1.97 -2.37 -1.49
C GLU A 625 2.34 -1.36 -0.40
N TYR A 626 2.37 -0.06 -0.73
CA TYR A 626 2.60 0.99 0.26
C TYR A 626 1.63 0.91 1.45
N TYR A 627 0.34 0.65 1.19
CA TYR A 627 -0.65 0.52 2.27
C TYR A 627 -0.49 -0.74 3.11
N TYR A 628 -0.16 -1.88 2.50
CA TYR A 628 0.20 -3.08 3.28
C TYR A 628 1.36 -2.79 4.22
N ARG A 629 2.39 -2.10 3.73
CA ARG A 629 3.58 -1.72 4.51
C ARG A 629 3.21 -0.83 5.71
N TYR A 630 2.43 0.24 5.49
CA TYR A 630 1.98 1.15 6.55
C TYR A 630 1.12 0.44 7.62
N GLN A 631 0.28 -0.51 7.19
CA GLN A 631 -0.52 -1.33 8.10
C GLN A 631 0.29 -2.40 8.85
N ILE A 632 1.52 -2.72 8.47
CA ILE A 632 2.36 -3.68 9.22
C ILE A 632 3.15 -2.95 10.30
N THR A 633 3.74 -1.79 10.00
CA THR A 633 4.60 -1.03 10.93
C THR A 633 3.85 -0.64 12.22
N LYS A 634 2.54 -0.36 12.12
CA LYS A 634 1.74 0.08 13.26
C LYS A 634 1.26 -1.04 14.20
N TRP A 635 1.28 -2.29 13.73
CA TRP A 635 0.93 -3.45 14.57
C TRP A 635 2.16 -4.00 15.28
N ALA A 636 3.34 -3.90 14.66
CA ALA A 636 4.62 -4.18 15.30
C ALA A 636 4.89 -3.25 16.50
N THR A 637 4.57 -1.95 16.39
CA THR A 637 4.69 -1.01 17.52
C THR A 637 3.63 -1.19 18.62
N ARG A 638 2.68 -2.14 18.46
CA ARG A 638 1.62 -2.41 19.43
C ARG A 638 1.90 -3.63 20.30
N THR A 639 2.82 -4.50 19.89
CA THR A 639 3.28 -5.64 20.71
C THR A 639 4.29 -5.22 21.79
N ASP A 640 4.89 -4.04 21.70
CA ASP A 640 5.89 -3.57 22.68
C ASP A 640 5.29 -2.77 23.85
N TYR A 641 3.97 -2.75 24.00
CA TYR A 641 3.27 -2.01 25.08
C TYR A 641 2.45 -2.91 26.02
N TYR A 642 2.59 -4.23 25.89
CA TYR A 642 2.11 -5.20 26.85
C TYR A 642 3.20 -6.24 27.11
N ASP A 643 4.20 -5.84 27.88
CA ASP A 643 4.92 -6.69 28.83
C ASP A 643 5.20 -5.87 30.10
#